data_AF-A0A517U4U9-F1
#
_entry.id   AF-A0A517U4U9-F1
#
_cell.length_a   1.000
_cell.length_b   1.000
_cell.length_c   1.000
_cell.angle_alpha   90.00
_cell.angle_beta   90.00
_cell.angle_gamma   90.00
#
_symmetry.space_group_name_H-M   'P 1'
#
loop_
_entity.id
_entity.type
_entity.pdbx_description
1 polymer ?
#
loop_
_entity_poly.entity_id
_entity_poly.type
_entity_poly.pdbx_seq_one_letter_code
_entity_poly.pdbx_strand_id
1 'polypeptide(L)'
;MEHLEDRRMLAGRAAEAINTFAIDLYEQMQREGGNLFFSPLSIATGMAMAYAGAAGQTAAEIEQVLRFGDEPGIHASFAELLDSIKSHNEIFAFPKQPHVLTSANAIWPDNDLSVVQAFLDVMQGEYEAHVQTVDYNNPQQAENTINSWVSGMTAGKIPHLVSDLSPMIRMVLTNAAYFNGYWEKPFDPRFSGQGPFTLADGQSVVVSTMYTEMMAPYAVFDGFSVLELPFDGGAKNADYSMVLILPPENGATSLPSQTFAKIDAWLNGPQWEQLVLINLPKTSTSVSTSLKEMLAGMGMPTAFELGAADFSGMTPEQVAITKVFHQATLTMNEQGTTAAAATQVDFGICFAAGTPVLTPQGAKPIEELQVGDLVLARDENNVAGDVSPRRIEKTHQNHADVLELYIAGQVIRTTAPHPFFVQGKGWMPAGELRPQDMLATESGSWVKVDGLEYIRRAEPVYNLRVADLHTYFVGRQEWKFALWVHNACSGFEPEFFADRPYHLLIRDNITSTIAFMGRIDNPLQAENDVSPAFVGASADFDGNLRVDGADFLAWQRGFGAQNPTAASGDADRNGTVDANDLAEWKQAFGPTTPPPATTALQISDKTSLDAAQQPGPYSITDYIDAALALAWLSRDVRIDEALIVDDGVQAFPQFKLTAVANEPDPLAASVAFDSLALSSVDELAPFDGVWDDEILEVQFQSILAE
;
A
#
# COMPACT_ATOMS: atom_id res chain seq x y z
N MET A 1 -16.79 6.55 30.94
CA MET A 1 -15.59 6.50 31.80
C MET A 1 -15.44 5.05 32.24
N GLU A 2 -15.82 4.62 33.45
CA GLU A 2 -15.71 3.22 33.90
C GLU A 2 -16.15 2.19 32.83
N HIS A 3 -17.38 2.31 32.31
CA HIS A 3 -17.93 1.39 31.30
C HIS A 3 -17.27 1.40 29.90
N LEU A 4 -16.29 2.28 29.67
CA LEU A 4 -15.45 2.34 28.45
C LEU A 4 -14.02 1.86 28.75
N GLU A 5 -13.52 2.11 29.96
CA GLU A 5 -12.22 1.59 30.43
C GLU A 5 -12.27 0.06 30.58
N ASP A 6 -13.38 -0.50 31.08
CA ASP A 6 -13.59 -1.95 31.16
C ASP A 6 -13.70 -2.62 29.77
N ARG A 7 -14.35 -1.98 28.79
CA ARG A 7 -14.41 -2.50 27.41
C ARG A 7 -13.05 -2.44 26.71
N ARG A 8 -12.28 -1.38 26.96
CA ARG A 8 -10.87 -1.28 26.50
C ARG A 8 -10.01 -2.42 27.03
N MET A 9 -10.24 -2.89 28.26
CA MET A 9 -9.52 -4.04 28.82
C MET A 9 -9.90 -5.39 28.22
N LEU A 10 -11.13 -5.56 27.72
CA LEU A 10 -11.63 -6.86 27.21
C LEU A 10 -11.46 -7.04 25.69
N ALA A 11 -11.63 -5.97 24.89
CA ALA A 11 -11.22 -5.97 23.48
C ALA A 11 -9.69 -6.15 23.33
N GLY A 12 -8.93 -5.84 24.38
CA GLY A 12 -7.47 -5.91 24.42
C GLY A 12 -6.87 -7.25 24.04
N ARG A 13 -7.49 -8.40 24.39
CA ARG A 13 -6.92 -9.72 24.05
C ARG A 13 -6.95 -10.00 22.55
N ALA A 14 -8.10 -9.78 21.90
CA ALA A 14 -8.20 -9.92 20.46
C ALA A 14 -7.29 -8.91 19.74
N ALA A 15 -7.24 -7.65 20.19
CA ALA A 15 -6.34 -6.63 19.63
C ALA A 15 -4.85 -7.00 19.77
N GLU A 16 -4.41 -7.46 20.94
CA GLU A 16 -3.03 -7.90 21.21
C GLU A 16 -2.65 -9.13 20.37
N ALA A 17 -3.54 -10.11 20.26
CA ALA A 17 -3.36 -11.28 19.41
C ALA A 17 -3.24 -10.90 17.92
N ILE A 18 -4.17 -10.06 17.42
CA ILE A 18 -4.15 -9.54 16.04
C ILE A 18 -2.86 -8.79 15.76
N ASN A 19 -2.41 -7.92 16.67
CA ASN A 19 -1.19 -7.13 16.48
C ASN A 19 0.06 -8.00 16.50
N THR A 20 0.13 -9.00 17.38
CA THR A 20 1.28 -9.92 17.44
C THR A 20 1.33 -10.79 16.19
N PHE A 21 0.20 -11.36 15.78
CA PHE A 21 0.05 -12.08 14.50
C PHE A 21 0.36 -11.19 13.29
N ALA A 22 -0.03 -9.91 13.31
CA ALA A 22 0.28 -8.95 12.25
C ALA A 22 1.80 -8.80 12.06
N ILE A 23 2.56 -8.70 13.15
CA ILE A 23 4.03 -8.59 13.12
C ILE A 23 4.65 -9.88 12.59
N ASP A 24 4.25 -11.04 13.12
CA ASP A 24 4.76 -12.35 12.67
C ASP A 24 4.50 -12.59 11.18
N LEU A 25 3.30 -12.27 10.72
CA LEU A 25 2.90 -12.40 9.31
C LEU A 25 3.63 -11.37 8.43
N TYR A 26 3.73 -10.11 8.87
CA TYR A 26 4.44 -9.07 8.15
C TYR A 26 5.92 -9.40 7.99
N GLU A 27 6.56 -9.98 9.02
CA GLU A 27 7.96 -10.39 8.95
C GLU A 27 8.21 -11.38 7.81
N GLN A 28 7.24 -12.25 7.52
CA GLN A 28 7.30 -13.17 6.38
C GLN A 28 6.97 -12.46 5.06
N MET A 29 5.85 -11.74 4.98
CA MET A 29 5.38 -11.10 3.74
C MET A 29 6.33 -10.00 3.24
N GLN A 30 7.06 -9.31 4.13
CA GLN A 30 8.01 -8.27 3.74
C GLN A 30 9.29 -8.78 3.06
N ARG A 31 9.45 -10.11 2.88
CA ARG A 31 10.56 -10.71 2.12
C ARG A 31 10.29 -10.80 0.62
N GLU A 32 9.02 -10.82 0.21
CA GLU A 32 8.62 -10.77 -1.20
C GLU A 32 8.88 -9.38 -1.81
N GLY A 33 8.81 -9.25 -3.14
CA GLY A 33 9.00 -7.97 -3.85
C GLY A 33 7.68 -7.29 -4.29
N GLY A 34 7.74 -5.97 -4.51
CA GLY A 34 6.60 -5.18 -5.00
C GLY A 34 5.68 -4.66 -3.89
N ASN A 35 4.62 -3.95 -4.25
CA ASN A 35 3.69 -3.41 -3.26
C ASN A 35 3.05 -4.52 -2.41
N LEU A 36 2.96 -4.27 -1.11
CA LEU A 36 2.35 -5.14 -0.12
C LEU A 36 1.28 -4.36 0.63
N PHE A 37 0.06 -4.87 0.72
CA PHE A 37 -0.98 -4.29 1.54
C PHE A 37 -1.98 -5.38 1.94
N PHE A 38 -2.26 -5.52 3.23
CA PHE A 38 -3.20 -6.51 3.75
C PHE A 38 -3.86 -6.03 5.04
N SER A 39 -4.91 -6.73 5.48
CA SER A 39 -5.60 -6.49 6.75
C SER A 39 -5.36 -7.64 7.73
N PRO A 40 -4.48 -7.46 8.75
CA PRO A 40 -4.29 -8.46 9.80
C PRO A 40 -5.60 -8.74 10.55
N LEU A 41 -6.37 -7.70 10.87
CA LEU A 41 -7.72 -7.78 11.45
C LEU A 41 -8.62 -8.71 10.62
N SER A 42 -8.65 -8.56 9.30
CA SER A 42 -9.47 -9.38 8.40
C SER A 42 -9.07 -10.86 8.42
N ILE A 43 -7.77 -11.12 8.25
CA ILE A 43 -7.20 -12.47 8.19
C ILE A 43 -7.41 -13.18 9.54
N ALA A 44 -7.06 -12.53 10.65
CA ALA A 44 -7.23 -13.06 11.98
C ALA A 44 -8.71 -13.32 12.32
N THR A 45 -9.63 -12.43 11.93
CA THR A 45 -11.08 -12.67 12.13
C THR A 45 -11.57 -13.88 11.32
N GLY A 46 -11.17 -14.00 10.05
CA GLY A 46 -11.50 -15.16 9.20
C GLY A 46 -10.97 -16.48 9.76
N MET A 47 -9.72 -16.49 10.25
CA MET A 47 -9.12 -17.67 10.85
C MET A 47 -9.62 -17.95 12.27
N ALA A 48 -10.05 -16.94 13.03
CA ALA A 48 -10.76 -17.10 14.30
C ALA A 48 -12.13 -17.79 14.10
N MET A 49 -12.83 -17.45 13.01
CA MET A 49 -14.05 -18.19 12.63
C MET A 49 -13.75 -19.65 12.28
N ALA A 50 -12.62 -19.96 11.63
CA ALA A 50 -12.20 -21.34 11.40
C ALA A 50 -11.85 -22.08 12.70
N TYR A 51 -11.12 -21.42 13.62
CA TYR A 51 -10.76 -21.94 14.94
C TYR A 51 -12.00 -22.32 15.78
N ALA A 52 -13.10 -21.56 15.70
CA ALA A 52 -14.37 -21.88 16.38
C ALA A 52 -14.95 -23.25 16.02
N GLY A 53 -14.60 -23.77 14.84
CA GLY A 53 -15.01 -25.09 14.36
C GLY A 53 -13.93 -26.17 14.50
N ALA A 54 -12.71 -25.81 14.92
CA ALA A 54 -11.57 -26.70 15.01
C ALA A 54 -11.52 -27.46 16.35
N ALA A 55 -10.84 -28.60 16.37
CA ALA A 55 -10.55 -29.36 17.58
C ALA A 55 -9.15 -29.99 17.54
N GLY A 56 -8.75 -30.61 18.66
CA GLY A 56 -7.49 -31.35 18.77
C GLY A 56 -6.25 -30.56 18.37
N GLN A 57 -5.38 -31.20 17.59
CA GLN A 57 -4.15 -30.58 17.07
C GLN A 57 -4.42 -29.38 16.16
N THR A 58 -5.51 -29.43 15.37
CA THR A 58 -5.88 -28.33 14.45
C THR A 58 -6.22 -27.05 15.22
N ALA A 59 -6.97 -27.17 16.32
CA ALA A 59 -7.27 -26.02 17.18
C ALA A 59 -6.00 -25.44 17.81
N ALA A 60 -5.17 -26.28 18.43
CA ALA A 60 -3.94 -25.85 19.12
C ALA A 60 -2.94 -25.15 18.19
N GLU A 61 -2.79 -25.64 16.97
CA GLU A 61 -1.94 -25.01 15.96
C GLU A 61 -2.45 -23.62 15.52
N ILE A 62 -3.76 -23.50 15.26
CA ILE A 62 -4.36 -22.22 14.86
C ILE A 62 -4.26 -21.20 16.02
N GLU A 63 -4.54 -21.62 17.25
CA GLU A 63 -4.42 -20.83 18.48
C GLU A 63 -3.00 -20.28 18.68
N GLN A 64 -1.98 -21.14 18.46
CA GLN A 64 -0.57 -20.77 18.57
C GLN A 64 -0.15 -19.78 17.48
N VAL A 65 -0.54 -20.00 16.22
CA VAL A 65 -0.15 -19.14 15.08
C VAL A 65 -0.84 -17.78 15.15
N LEU A 66 -2.12 -17.73 15.56
CA LEU A 66 -2.88 -16.48 15.69
C LEU A 66 -2.69 -15.77 17.05
N ARG A 67 -1.82 -16.31 17.92
CA ARG A 67 -1.44 -15.71 19.21
C ARG A 67 -2.62 -15.49 20.18
N PHE A 68 -3.63 -16.35 20.13
CA PHE A 68 -4.84 -16.24 20.98
C PHE A 68 -4.57 -16.50 22.47
N GLY A 69 -3.56 -17.34 22.75
CA GLY A 69 -3.20 -17.78 24.10
C GLY A 69 -4.17 -18.78 24.72
N ASP A 70 -3.72 -19.42 25.81
CA ASP A 70 -4.38 -20.60 26.40
C ASP A 70 -5.68 -20.28 27.20
N GLU A 71 -6.06 -19.00 27.32
CA GLU A 71 -7.20 -18.56 28.13
C GLU A 71 -8.51 -18.58 27.32
N PRO A 72 -9.61 -19.18 27.84
CA PRO A 72 -10.86 -19.27 27.11
C PRO A 72 -11.53 -17.90 26.88
N GLY A 73 -12.44 -17.85 25.92
CA GLY A 73 -13.24 -16.65 25.60
C GLY A 73 -12.64 -15.73 24.52
N ILE A 74 -11.72 -16.22 23.69
CA ILE A 74 -11.15 -15.44 22.59
C ILE A 74 -12.22 -14.91 21.62
N HIS A 75 -13.22 -15.73 21.26
CA HIS A 75 -14.31 -15.32 20.36
C HIS A 75 -15.17 -14.19 20.93
N ALA A 76 -15.46 -14.21 22.23
CA ALA A 76 -16.13 -13.09 22.91
C ALA A 76 -15.27 -11.82 22.89
N SER A 77 -13.94 -11.92 23.00
CA SER A 77 -13.04 -10.77 22.83
C SER A 77 -13.04 -10.24 21.38
N PHE A 78 -13.14 -11.11 20.37
CA PHE A 78 -13.40 -10.69 18.98
C PHE A 78 -14.75 -9.99 18.83
N ALA A 79 -15.81 -10.48 19.46
CA ALA A 79 -17.14 -9.84 19.45
C ALA A 79 -17.08 -8.42 20.02
N GLU A 80 -16.43 -8.25 21.17
CA GLU A 80 -16.24 -6.93 21.80
C GLU A 80 -15.36 -5.99 20.97
N LEU A 81 -14.32 -6.50 20.31
CA LEU A 81 -13.51 -5.72 19.37
C LEU A 81 -14.32 -5.26 18.15
N LEU A 82 -15.13 -6.14 17.56
CA LEU A 82 -15.96 -5.82 16.41
C LEU A 82 -17.11 -4.85 16.78
N ASP A 83 -17.74 -5.02 17.95
CA ASP A 83 -18.71 -4.05 18.51
C ASP A 83 -18.05 -2.69 18.76
N SER A 84 -16.84 -2.68 19.32
CA SER A 84 -16.04 -1.46 19.49
C SER A 84 -15.86 -0.74 18.15
N ILE A 85 -15.31 -1.40 17.12
CA ILE A 85 -15.11 -0.81 15.79
C ILE A 85 -16.42 -0.27 15.20
N LYS A 86 -17.53 -1.02 15.29
CA LYS A 86 -18.86 -0.57 14.83
C LYS A 86 -19.35 0.67 15.57
N SER A 87 -19.25 0.67 16.90
CA SER A 87 -19.86 1.69 17.75
C SER A 87 -19.34 3.11 17.51
N HIS A 88 -18.07 3.25 17.10
CA HIS A 88 -17.46 4.56 16.82
C HIS A 88 -17.80 5.08 15.41
N ASN A 89 -17.95 4.19 14.41
CA ASN A 89 -18.46 4.55 13.08
C ASN A 89 -19.86 5.20 13.13
N GLU A 90 -20.70 4.87 14.12
CA GLU A 90 -22.10 5.34 14.22
C GLU A 90 -22.26 6.75 14.83
N ILE A 91 -21.21 7.33 15.42
CA ILE A 91 -21.35 8.54 16.27
C ILE A 91 -21.71 9.81 15.47
N PHE A 92 -21.46 9.85 14.15
CA PHE A 92 -21.61 11.06 13.32
C PHE A 92 -22.56 10.90 12.11
N ALA A 93 -23.87 10.79 12.39
CA ALA A 93 -24.94 10.84 11.38
C ALA A 93 -25.21 12.28 10.82
N PHE A 94 -24.16 12.96 10.35
CA PHE A 94 -24.23 14.20 9.57
C PHE A 94 -23.66 13.95 8.15
N PRO A 95 -23.93 14.78 7.12
CA PRO A 95 -23.76 14.39 5.72
C PRO A 95 -22.31 14.26 5.20
N LYS A 96 -21.33 14.24 6.10
CA LYS A 96 -19.97 13.73 5.87
C LYS A 96 -19.71 12.67 6.93
N GLN A 97 -19.66 11.39 6.56
CA GLN A 97 -19.05 10.37 7.40
C GLN A 97 -17.53 10.53 7.26
N PRO A 98 -16.80 10.89 8.33
CA PRO A 98 -15.40 11.30 8.23
C PRO A 98 -14.43 10.10 8.15
N HIS A 99 -14.89 8.93 8.58
CA HIS A 99 -14.23 7.64 8.35
C HIS A 99 -15.26 6.50 8.39
N VAL A 100 -14.89 5.35 7.83
CA VAL A 100 -15.60 4.07 7.93
C VAL A 100 -14.55 2.95 7.96
N LEU A 101 -14.51 2.17 9.05
CA LEU A 101 -13.89 0.83 9.07
C LEU A 101 -15.00 -0.22 9.17
N THR A 102 -15.27 -0.92 8.08
CA THR A 102 -16.22 -2.06 8.08
C THR A 102 -15.44 -3.37 8.12
N SER A 103 -15.84 -4.29 8.99
CA SER A 103 -15.44 -5.69 8.95
C SER A 103 -16.71 -6.53 8.76
N ALA A 104 -16.78 -7.28 7.67
CA ALA A 104 -17.95 -8.05 7.27
C ALA A 104 -17.62 -9.55 7.24
N ASN A 105 -18.31 -10.32 8.08
CA ASN A 105 -18.14 -11.77 8.20
C ASN A 105 -19.25 -12.51 7.44
N ALA A 106 -18.91 -13.60 6.76
CA ALA A 106 -19.89 -14.53 6.21
C ALA A 106 -19.35 -15.97 6.13
N ILE A 107 -20.28 -16.92 6.20
CA ILE A 107 -20.03 -18.34 5.94
C ILE A 107 -20.97 -18.83 4.83
N TRP A 108 -20.42 -19.64 3.94
CA TRP A 108 -21.06 -20.10 2.72
C TRP A 108 -21.04 -21.64 2.68
N PRO A 109 -21.88 -22.33 3.46
CA PRO A 109 -21.99 -23.79 3.38
C PRO A 109 -22.58 -24.26 2.05
N ASP A 110 -22.18 -25.45 1.60
CA ASP A 110 -22.85 -26.14 0.50
C ASP A 110 -24.30 -26.50 0.89
N ASN A 111 -25.18 -26.65 -0.10
CA ASN A 111 -26.62 -26.86 0.15
C ASN A 111 -26.94 -28.16 0.91
N ASP A 112 -26.06 -29.17 0.88
CA ASP A 112 -26.23 -30.44 1.59
C ASP A 112 -25.35 -30.58 2.84
N LEU A 113 -24.46 -29.62 3.11
CA LEU A 113 -23.52 -29.70 4.22
C LEU A 113 -24.27 -29.56 5.55
N SER A 114 -24.14 -30.57 6.40
CA SER A 114 -24.59 -30.48 7.79
C SER A 114 -23.60 -29.64 8.60
N VAL A 115 -24.02 -28.46 9.05
CA VAL A 115 -23.24 -27.59 9.93
C VAL A 115 -23.70 -27.79 11.39
N VAL A 116 -22.75 -27.83 12.33
CA VAL A 116 -23.03 -27.99 13.76
C VAL A 116 -23.68 -26.73 14.32
N GLN A 117 -24.79 -26.88 15.06
CA GLN A 117 -25.53 -25.72 15.58
C GLN A 117 -24.70 -24.84 16.50
N ALA A 118 -23.86 -25.42 17.37
CA ALA A 118 -23.01 -24.64 18.28
C ALA A 118 -22.01 -23.74 17.51
N PHE A 119 -21.53 -24.17 16.34
CA PHE A 119 -20.72 -23.34 15.47
C PHE A 119 -21.53 -22.19 14.87
N LEU A 120 -22.74 -22.47 14.36
CA LEU A 120 -23.65 -21.41 13.87
C LEU A 120 -24.00 -20.39 14.95
N ASP A 121 -24.19 -20.82 16.20
CA ASP A 121 -24.50 -19.95 17.33
C ASP A 121 -23.34 -18.97 17.61
N VAL A 122 -22.08 -19.42 17.52
CA VAL A 122 -20.88 -18.55 17.62
C VAL A 122 -20.78 -17.62 16.41
N MET A 123 -20.95 -18.14 15.19
CA MET A 123 -20.87 -17.33 13.96
C MET A 123 -21.89 -16.20 13.95
N GLN A 124 -23.13 -16.46 14.38
CA GLN A 124 -24.20 -15.46 14.43
C GLN A 124 -24.13 -14.56 15.66
N GLY A 125 -23.73 -15.10 16.82
CA GLY A 125 -23.74 -14.39 18.10
C GLY A 125 -22.51 -13.52 18.38
N GLU A 126 -21.33 -13.97 17.97
CA GLU A 126 -20.04 -13.32 18.29
C GLU A 126 -19.38 -12.66 17.08
N TYR A 127 -19.63 -13.17 15.86
CA TYR A 127 -19.09 -12.59 14.62
C TYR A 127 -20.13 -11.83 13.78
N GLU A 128 -21.41 -11.91 14.15
CA GLU A 128 -22.57 -11.42 13.35
C GLU A 128 -22.49 -11.85 11.87
N ALA A 129 -21.98 -13.06 11.62
CA ALA A 129 -21.67 -13.54 10.28
C ALA A 129 -22.95 -13.81 9.48
N HIS A 130 -22.97 -13.35 8.22
CA HIS A 130 -24.00 -13.71 7.25
C HIS A 130 -23.90 -15.21 6.92
N VAL A 131 -25.01 -15.94 7.06
CA VAL A 131 -25.07 -17.38 6.77
C VAL A 131 -25.95 -17.61 5.56
N GLN A 132 -25.37 -18.10 4.47
CA GLN A 132 -26.13 -18.39 3.24
C GLN A 132 -25.57 -19.61 2.52
N THR A 133 -26.43 -20.58 2.18
CA THR A 133 -25.99 -21.72 1.38
C THR A 133 -25.73 -21.33 -0.07
N VAL A 134 -24.77 -22.02 -0.70
CA VAL A 134 -24.47 -21.93 -2.14
C VAL A 134 -24.41 -23.33 -2.74
N ASP A 135 -24.50 -23.43 -4.07
CA ASP A 135 -24.33 -24.71 -4.79
C ASP A 135 -22.94 -24.78 -5.41
N TYR A 136 -22.01 -25.52 -4.78
CA TYR A 136 -20.67 -25.67 -5.34
C TYR A 136 -20.64 -26.56 -6.59
N ASN A 137 -21.70 -27.32 -6.90
CA ASN A 137 -21.83 -27.99 -8.20
C ASN A 137 -22.05 -27.00 -9.36
N ASN A 138 -22.33 -25.74 -9.06
CA ASN A 138 -22.31 -24.62 -10.00
C ASN A 138 -21.30 -23.54 -9.54
N PRO A 139 -19.98 -23.78 -9.66
CA PRO A 139 -18.96 -22.91 -9.07
C PRO A 139 -19.08 -21.44 -9.48
N GLN A 140 -19.37 -21.17 -10.75
CA GLN A 140 -19.52 -19.80 -11.25
C GLN A 140 -20.68 -19.05 -10.56
N GLN A 141 -21.77 -19.74 -10.23
CA GLN A 141 -22.90 -19.13 -9.51
C GLN A 141 -22.56 -18.92 -8.03
N ALA A 142 -21.82 -19.84 -7.41
CA ALA A 142 -21.31 -19.69 -6.05
C ALA A 142 -20.35 -18.49 -5.95
N GLU A 143 -19.36 -18.41 -6.84
CA GLU A 143 -18.44 -17.26 -6.98
C GLU A 143 -19.19 -15.95 -7.17
N ASN A 144 -20.12 -15.88 -8.12
CA ASN A 144 -20.91 -14.67 -8.38
C ASN A 144 -21.70 -14.23 -7.14
N THR A 145 -22.20 -15.17 -6.35
CA THR A 145 -22.96 -14.89 -5.12
C THR A 145 -22.05 -14.34 -4.01
N ILE A 146 -20.93 -15.02 -3.74
CA ILE A 146 -19.95 -14.62 -2.73
C ILE A 146 -19.34 -13.25 -3.10
N ASN A 147 -18.85 -13.11 -4.33
CA ASN A 147 -18.24 -11.87 -4.83
C ASN A 147 -19.22 -10.69 -4.87
N SER A 148 -20.49 -10.90 -5.22
CA SER A 148 -21.50 -9.83 -5.15
C SER A 148 -21.71 -9.32 -3.73
N TRP A 149 -21.70 -10.21 -2.73
CA TRP A 149 -21.81 -9.83 -1.33
C TRP A 149 -20.56 -9.09 -0.84
N VAL A 150 -19.36 -9.63 -1.11
CA VAL A 150 -18.09 -8.99 -0.74
C VAL A 150 -17.94 -7.60 -1.38
N SER A 151 -18.27 -7.50 -2.68
CA SER A 151 -18.29 -6.23 -3.41
C SER A 151 -19.26 -5.22 -2.76
N GLY A 152 -20.46 -5.67 -2.38
CA GLY A 152 -21.42 -4.85 -1.63
C GLY A 152 -20.88 -4.34 -0.29
N MET A 153 -20.26 -5.22 0.51
CA MET A 153 -19.69 -4.87 1.82
C MET A 153 -18.43 -4.00 1.74
N THR A 154 -17.75 -3.97 0.58
CA THR A 154 -16.52 -3.21 0.32
C THR A 154 -16.72 -2.00 -0.60
N ALA A 155 -17.96 -1.55 -0.78
CA ALA A 155 -18.31 -0.42 -1.67
C ALA A 155 -17.76 -0.55 -3.11
N GLY A 156 -17.71 -1.79 -3.62
CA GLY A 156 -17.20 -2.14 -4.95
C GLY A 156 -15.68 -2.24 -5.07
N LYS A 157 -14.93 -2.17 -3.95
CA LYS A 157 -13.45 -2.17 -3.97
C LYS A 157 -12.82 -3.55 -4.02
N ILE A 158 -13.51 -4.58 -3.55
CA ILE A 158 -13.10 -5.98 -3.69
C ILE A 158 -14.17 -6.70 -4.53
N PRO A 159 -14.12 -6.57 -5.87
CA PRO A 159 -15.13 -7.16 -6.75
C PRO A 159 -14.99 -8.67 -6.93
N HIS A 160 -13.80 -9.24 -6.68
CA HIS A 160 -13.45 -10.62 -6.98
C HIS A 160 -12.54 -11.25 -5.90
N LEU A 161 -13.06 -11.45 -4.68
CA LEU A 161 -12.30 -12.07 -3.58
C LEU A 161 -12.05 -13.57 -3.82
N VAL A 162 -13.00 -14.27 -4.44
CA VAL A 162 -12.89 -15.71 -4.74
C VAL A 162 -12.93 -15.98 -6.24
N SER A 163 -12.05 -16.86 -6.69
CA SER A 163 -12.01 -17.42 -8.04
C SER A 163 -11.66 -18.90 -8.01
N ASP A 164 -11.93 -19.58 -9.12
CA ASP A 164 -11.55 -20.97 -9.37
C ASP A 164 -12.01 -21.89 -8.23
N LEU A 165 -13.29 -21.75 -7.87
CA LEU A 165 -13.94 -22.64 -6.92
C LEU A 165 -14.20 -24.00 -7.56
N SER A 166 -14.11 -25.04 -6.74
CA SER A 166 -14.29 -26.43 -7.16
C SER A 166 -15.60 -26.99 -6.61
N PRO A 167 -16.29 -27.91 -7.33
CA PRO A 167 -17.38 -28.70 -6.78
C PRO A 167 -17.04 -29.55 -5.56
N MET A 168 -15.76 -29.66 -5.19
CA MET A 168 -15.31 -30.30 -3.95
C MET A 168 -15.31 -29.37 -2.73
N ILE A 169 -15.52 -28.06 -2.90
CA ILE A 169 -15.64 -27.12 -1.79
C ILE A 169 -16.94 -27.41 -1.05
N ARG A 170 -16.89 -27.46 0.29
CA ARG A 170 -18.07 -27.70 1.15
C ARG A 170 -18.46 -26.49 1.98
N MET A 171 -17.52 -25.60 2.27
CA MET A 171 -17.79 -24.30 2.88
C MET A 171 -16.71 -23.29 2.45
N VAL A 172 -17.09 -22.04 2.24
CA VAL A 172 -16.15 -20.90 2.25
C VAL A 172 -16.45 -20.03 3.47
N LEU A 173 -15.40 -19.55 4.14
CA LEU A 173 -15.48 -18.51 5.15
C LEU A 173 -14.89 -17.24 4.53
N THR A 174 -15.57 -16.11 4.63
CA THR A 174 -15.06 -14.81 4.15
C THR A 174 -15.12 -13.77 5.27
N ASN A 175 -14.01 -13.10 5.51
CA ASN A 175 -14.01 -11.77 6.07
C ASN A 175 -13.69 -10.77 4.94
N ALA A 176 -14.39 -9.63 4.91
CA ALA A 176 -14.05 -8.50 4.07
C ALA A 176 -13.90 -7.25 4.94
N ALA A 177 -12.69 -6.70 4.98
CA ALA A 177 -12.41 -5.41 5.64
C ALA A 177 -12.33 -4.29 4.60
N TYR A 178 -13.00 -3.17 4.88
CA TYR A 178 -12.95 -1.96 4.06
C TYR A 178 -12.68 -0.74 4.94
N PHE A 179 -11.70 0.06 4.55
CA PHE A 179 -11.41 1.35 5.17
C PHE A 179 -11.53 2.50 4.17
N ASN A 180 -12.23 3.54 4.60
CA ASN A 180 -12.27 4.83 3.93
C ASN A 180 -12.21 5.92 5.01
N GLY A 181 -11.08 6.60 5.15
CA GLY A 181 -10.87 7.66 6.13
C GLY A 181 -10.37 8.93 5.47
N TYR A 182 -11.02 10.07 5.75
CA TYR A 182 -10.52 11.39 5.35
C TYR A 182 -9.38 11.81 6.29
N TRP A 183 -8.34 12.46 5.80
CA TRP A 183 -7.32 13.05 6.68
C TRP A 183 -7.97 14.11 7.58
N GLU A 184 -7.57 14.19 8.85
CA GLU A 184 -7.98 15.31 9.74
C GLU A 184 -7.51 16.65 9.15
N LYS A 185 -6.32 16.64 8.54
CA LYS A 185 -5.71 17.77 7.81
C LYS A 185 -5.39 17.31 6.37
N PRO A 186 -6.33 17.45 5.41
CA PRO A 186 -6.10 17.12 4.00
C PRO A 186 -4.90 17.85 3.40
N PHE A 187 -4.21 17.20 2.46
CA PHE A 187 -3.21 17.86 1.62
C PHE A 187 -3.91 18.80 0.63
N ASP A 188 -3.26 19.88 0.22
CA ASP A 188 -3.78 20.79 -0.79
C ASP A 188 -3.31 20.33 -2.19
N PRO A 189 -4.23 19.97 -3.12
CA PRO A 189 -3.86 19.51 -4.46
C PRO A 189 -3.05 20.52 -5.29
N ARG A 190 -2.99 21.79 -4.90
CA ARG A 190 -2.18 22.82 -5.56
C ARG A 190 -0.70 22.75 -5.19
N PHE A 191 -0.34 22.05 -4.10
CA PHE A 191 1.05 21.74 -3.75
C PHE A 191 1.49 20.36 -4.21
N SER A 192 0.54 19.48 -4.55
CA SER A 192 0.83 18.22 -5.24
C SER A 192 1.56 18.48 -6.55
N GLY A 193 2.70 17.80 -6.74
CA GLY A 193 3.57 17.96 -7.91
C GLY A 193 4.00 16.61 -8.49
N GLN A 194 4.94 16.65 -9.42
CA GLN A 194 5.71 15.49 -9.83
C GLN A 194 7.01 15.47 -9.02
N GLY A 195 7.30 14.36 -8.34
CA GLY A 195 8.50 14.17 -7.54
C GLY A 195 9.25 12.89 -7.93
N PRO A 196 10.57 12.82 -7.69
CA PRO A 196 11.31 11.58 -7.84
C PRO A 196 10.91 10.57 -6.75
N PHE A 197 10.91 9.30 -7.11
CA PHE A 197 10.83 8.17 -6.18
C PHE A 197 11.87 7.13 -6.61
N THR A 198 12.76 6.73 -5.70
CA THR A 198 13.83 5.76 -5.94
C THR A 198 13.34 4.38 -5.56
N LEU A 199 13.13 3.51 -6.54
CA LEU A 199 12.72 2.12 -6.37
C LEU A 199 13.80 1.29 -5.64
N ALA A 200 13.42 0.10 -5.17
CA ALA A 200 14.32 -0.80 -4.43
C ALA A 200 15.57 -1.26 -5.22
N ASP A 201 15.54 -1.21 -6.54
CA ASP A 201 16.67 -1.49 -7.44
C ASP A 201 17.58 -0.27 -7.69
N GLY A 202 17.25 0.89 -7.11
CA GLY A 202 17.93 2.17 -7.30
C GLY A 202 17.45 2.99 -8.50
N GLN A 203 16.48 2.51 -9.29
CA GLN A 203 15.92 3.29 -10.39
C GLN A 203 15.04 4.43 -9.85
N SER A 204 15.28 5.66 -10.31
CA SER A 204 14.36 6.77 -10.04
C SER A 204 13.22 6.79 -11.07
N VAL A 205 11.98 6.72 -10.58
CA VAL A 205 10.77 7.01 -11.33
C VAL A 205 10.19 8.38 -10.90
N VAL A 206 9.24 8.91 -11.67
CA VAL A 206 8.56 10.17 -11.37
C VAL A 206 7.11 9.86 -10.99
N VAL A 207 6.67 10.33 -9.83
CA VAL A 207 5.36 10.03 -9.25
C VAL A 207 4.63 11.31 -8.85
N SER A 208 3.30 11.27 -8.84
CA SER A 208 2.51 12.38 -8.29
C SER A 208 2.65 12.38 -6.77
N THR A 209 3.28 13.41 -6.22
CA THR A 209 3.63 13.53 -4.81
C THR A 209 2.85 14.67 -4.18
N MET A 210 2.15 14.38 -3.09
CA MET A 210 1.46 15.36 -2.26
C MET A 210 2.47 16.06 -1.34
N TYR A 211 2.26 17.34 -1.09
CA TYR A 211 3.15 18.18 -0.28
C TYR A 211 2.36 18.94 0.77
N THR A 212 2.84 18.95 2.01
CA THR A 212 2.28 19.80 3.08
C THR A 212 3.29 20.03 4.21
N GLU A 213 3.02 21.02 5.05
CA GLU A 213 3.73 21.34 6.28
C GLU A 213 2.68 21.32 7.39
N MET A 214 2.85 20.48 8.42
CA MET A 214 1.86 20.42 9.52
C MET A 214 2.47 19.98 10.86
N MET A 215 1.80 20.37 11.94
CA MET A 215 2.00 19.77 13.25
C MET A 215 1.49 18.32 13.23
N ALA A 216 2.39 17.36 13.44
CA ALA A 216 2.10 15.92 13.49
C ALA A 216 3.06 15.19 14.46
N PRO A 217 2.67 14.04 15.05
CA PRO A 217 3.59 13.17 15.77
C PRO A 217 4.66 12.63 14.83
N TYR A 218 5.93 12.87 15.17
CA TYR A 218 7.09 12.36 14.44
C TYR A 218 8.17 11.88 15.41
N ALA A 219 8.85 10.79 15.06
CA ALA A 219 9.95 10.22 15.82
C ALA A 219 10.94 9.47 14.89
N VAL A 220 12.12 9.12 15.42
CA VAL A 220 13.10 8.29 14.72
C VAL A 220 13.51 7.11 15.60
N PHE A 221 13.36 5.89 15.10
CA PHE A 221 13.71 4.65 15.80
C PHE A 221 14.67 3.83 14.95
N ASP A 222 15.86 3.54 15.47
CA ASP A 222 16.91 2.75 14.79
C ASP A 222 17.27 3.25 13.37
N GLY A 223 17.03 4.54 13.08
CA GLY A 223 17.24 5.17 11.78
C GLY A 223 16.00 5.26 10.89
N PHE A 224 14.89 4.59 11.25
CA PHE A 224 13.60 4.73 10.57
C PHE A 224 12.91 6.00 11.05
N SER A 225 12.52 6.88 10.13
CA SER A 225 11.64 8.01 10.43
C SER A 225 10.20 7.52 10.50
N VAL A 226 9.45 7.98 11.50
CA VAL A 226 8.06 7.59 11.73
C VAL A 226 7.20 8.83 11.84
N LEU A 227 6.09 8.85 11.11
CA LEU A 227 5.12 9.94 11.04
C LEU A 227 3.72 9.36 11.24
N GLU A 228 2.93 9.90 12.16
CA GLU A 228 1.52 9.54 12.33
C GLU A 228 0.61 10.64 11.78
N LEU A 229 -0.29 10.25 10.87
CA LEU A 229 -1.28 11.13 10.25
C LEU A 229 -2.69 10.72 10.71
N PRO A 230 -3.36 11.53 11.55
CA PRO A 230 -4.73 11.26 11.99
C PRO A 230 -5.73 11.34 10.84
N PHE A 231 -6.71 10.44 10.84
CA PHE A 231 -7.94 10.60 10.08
C PHE A 231 -8.95 11.46 10.85
N ASP A 232 -9.88 12.12 10.17
CA ASP A 232 -10.92 12.95 10.79
C ASP A 232 -11.81 12.08 11.69
N GLY A 233 -11.69 12.26 13.00
CA GLY A 233 -12.53 11.61 14.02
C GLY A 233 -13.72 12.48 14.46
N GLY A 234 -13.91 13.66 13.86
CA GLY A 234 -14.85 14.65 14.36
C GLY A 234 -14.39 15.29 15.67
N ALA A 235 -15.30 15.46 16.62
CA ALA A 235 -15.21 16.55 17.59
C ALA A 235 -14.12 16.43 18.68
N LYS A 236 -13.56 15.24 18.95
CA LYS A 236 -12.43 15.03 19.89
C LYS A 236 -11.67 13.72 19.61
N ASN A 237 -10.41 13.86 19.21
CA ASN A 237 -9.45 12.80 18.87
C ASN A 237 -9.78 12.06 17.56
N ALA A 238 -8.72 11.60 16.89
CA ALA A 238 -8.81 10.76 15.71
C ALA A 238 -8.93 9.29 16.13
N ASP A 239 -10.08 8.67 15.86
CA ASP A 239 -10.33 7.26 16.17
C ASP A 239 -9.44 6.33 15.33
N TYR A 240 -8.97 6.79 14.18
CA TYR A 240 -8.03 6.08 13.31
C TYR A 240 -6.86 6.97 12.90
N SER A 241 -5.70 6.38 12.63
CA SER A 241 -4.55 7.05 12.01
C SER A 241 -3.83 6.16 11.01
N MET A 242 -3.13 6.78 10.07
CA MET A 242 -2.10 6.11 9.27
C MET A 242 -0.74 6.42 9.87
N VAL A 243 0.07 5.40 10.13
CA VAL A 243 1.47 5.55 10.52
C VAL A 243 2.33 5.18 9.32
N LEU A 244 3.20 6.10 8.93
CA LEU A 244 4.14 5.98 7.83
C LEU A 244 5.55 5.79 8.40
N ILE A 245 6.28 4.80 7.90
CA ILE A 245 7.59 4.39 8.41
C ILE A 245 8.57 4.36 7.24
N LEU A 246 9.50 5.31 7.22
CA LEU A 246 10.48 5.52 6.16
C LEU A 246 11.85 4.95 6.58
N PRO A 247 12.40 3.95 5.87
CA PRO A 247 13.74 3.42 6.12
C PRO A 247 14.85 4.48 5.97
N PRO A 248 15.98 4.31 6.68
CA PRO A 248 17.16 5.15 6.48
C PRO A 248 17.71 5.04 5.06
N GLU A 249 18.17 6.16 4.48
CA GLU A 249 18.61 6.29 3.07
C GLU A 249 19.62 5.23 2.60
N ASN A 250 20.46 4.71 3.50
CA ASN A 250 21.53 3.76 3.21
C ASN A 250 21.47 2.51 4.12
N GLY A 251 20.28 2.14 4.60
CA GLY A 251 20.08 0.96 5.45
C GLY A 251 19.09 -0.05 4.86
N ALA A 252 18.74 -1.06 5.64
CA ALA A 252 17.80 -2.09 5.23
C ALA A 252 16.38 -1.52 5.02
N THR A 253 15.73 -1.94 3.95
CA THR A 253 14.32 -1.63 3.64
C THR A 253 13.33 -2.58 4.32
N SER A 254 13.79 -3.60 5.05
CA SER A 254 12.95 -4.43 5.91
C SER A 254 12.80 -3.79 7.28
N LEU A 255 11.60 -3.85 7.85
CA LEU A 255 11.27 -3.33 9.18
C LEU A 255 11.49 -4.45 10.22
N PRO A 256 12.49 -4.35 11.11
CA PRO A 256 12.73 -5.40 12.11
C PRO A 256 11.65 -5.39 13.19
N SER A 257 11.24 -6.57 13.68
CA SER A 257 10.27 -6.72 14.77
C SER A 257 10.66 -5.97 16.04
N GLN A 258 11.96 -5.88 16.36
CA GLN A 258 12.47 -5.08 17.48
C GLN A 258 12.30 -3.56 17.29
N THR A 259 12.38 -3.08 16.05
CA THR A 259 12.12 -1.67 15.72
C THR A 259 10.62 -1.41 15.73
N PHE A 260 9.81 -2.31 15.18
CA PHE A 260 8.35 -2.26 15.28
C PHE A 260 7.89 -2.16 16.74
N ALA A 261 8.42 -2.98 17.64
CA ALA A 261 8.06 -2.93 19.07
C ALA A 261 8.37 -1.57 19.74
N LYS A 262 9.41 -0.85 19.31
CA LYS A 262 9.69 0.53 19.78
C LYS A 262 8.68 1.53 19.22
N ILE A 263 8.27 1.34 17.97
CA ILE A 263 7.26 2.17 17.30
C ILE A 263 5.89 1.97 17.98
N ASP A 264 5.46 0.74 18.19
CA ASP A 264 4.20 0.43 18.89
C ASP A 264 4.17 1.00 20.32
N ALA A 265 5.26 0.84 21.09
CA ALA A 265 5.39 1.44 22.42
C ALA A 265 5.30 2.99 22.40
N TRP A 266 5.66 3.63 21.29
CA TRP A 266 5.51 5.08 21.09
C TRP A 266 4.10 5.47 20.61
N LEU A 267 3.47 4.68 19.73
CA LEU A 267 2.09 4.83 19.27
C LEU A 267 1.06 4.66 20.39
N ASN A 268 1.39 3.87 21.41
CA ASN A 268 0.59 3.65 22.61
C ASN A 268 1.05 4.53 23.80
N GLY A 269 2.02 5.43 23.58
CA GLY A 269 2.58 6.34 24.58
C GLY A 269 2.12 7.80 24.42
N PRO A 270 2.61 8.72 25.28
CA PRO A 270 2.41 10.16 25.09
C PRO A 270 3.22 10.64 23.89
N GLN A 271 2.54 11.24 22.91
CA GLN A 271 3.18 11.80 21.74
C GLN A 271 3.27 13.33 21.81
N TRP A 272 4.26 13.88 21.11
CA TRP A 272 4.42 15.31 20.91
C TRP A 272 4.33 15.61 19.43
N GLU A 273 3.41 16.48 19.04
CA GLU A 273 3.40 17.03 17.70
C GLU A 273 4.60 17.97 17.52
N GLN A 274 5.22 17.90 16.35
CA GLN A 274 6.18 18.88 15.87
C GLN A 274 5.83 19.27 14.43
N LEU A 275 6.34 20.40 13.98
CA LEU A 275 6.13 20.88 12.62
C LEU A 275 7.00 20.03 11.68
N VAL A 276 6.36 19.28 10.78
CA VAL A 276 7.02 18.33 9.86
C VAL A 276 6.70 18.73 8.42
N LEU A 277 7.73 18.70 7.57
CA LEU A 277 7.57 18.85 6.14
C LEU A 277 7.40 17.49 5.47
N ILE A 278 6.29 17.29 4.77
CA ILE A 278 5.82 15.96 4.33
C ILE A 278 5.69 15.92 2.81
N ASN A 279 6.43 14.99 2.19
CA ASN A 279 6.22 14.59 0.80
C ASN A 279 5.69 13.14 0.79
N LEU A 280 4.49 12.92 0.24
CA LEU A 280 3.84 11.61 0.24
C LEU A 280 3.29 11.27 -1.15
N PRO A 281 3.81 10.22 -1.83
CA PRO A 281 3.28 9.79 -3.12
C PRO A 281 1.80 9.43 -3.05
N LYS A 282 1.02 9.92 -4.03
CA LYS A 282 -0.29 9.34 -4.32
C LYS A 282 -0.06 7.89 -4.75
N THR A 283 -0.87 6.99 -4.22
CA THR A 283 -0.74 5.56 -4.51
C THR A 283 -2.12 4.97 -4.67
N SER A 284 -2.32 4.15 -5.70
CA SER A 284 -3.49 3.29 -5.82
C SER A 284 -2.98 1.90 -6.13
N THR A 285 -3.19 0.93 -5.23
CA THR A 285 -2.70 -0.43 -5.40
C THR A 285 -3.72 -1.46 -4.90
N SER A 286 -3.87 -2.56 -5.63
CA SER A 286 -4.63 -3.75 -5.23
C SER A 286 -3.65 -4.90 -5.06
N VAL A 287 -3.66 -5.52 -3.88
CA VAL A 287 -2.78 -6.65 -3.56
C VAL A 287 -3.63 -7.87 -3.25
N SER A 288 -3.40 -8.96 -3.98
CA SER A 288 -3.99 -10.27 -3.70
C SER A 288 -2.95 -11.16 -3.00
N THR A 289 -3.39 -12.05 -2.11
CA THR A 289 -2.50 -12.96 -1.39
C THR A 289 -3.14 -14.33 -1.16
N SER A 290 -2.36 -15.38 -1.44
CA SER A 290 -2.65 -16.76 -1.00
C SER A 290 -1.85 -17.05 0.27
N LEU A 291 -2.54 -17.25 1.40
CA LEU A 291 -1.92 -17.38 2.72
C LEU A 291 -1.73 -18.83 3.18
N LYS A 292 -2.15 -19.82 2.39
CA LYS A 292 -2.11 -21.25 2.78
C LYS A 292 -0.72 -21.71 3.20
N GLU A 293 0.25 -21.62 2.28
CA GLU A 293 1.61 -22.15 2.52
C GLU A 293 2.37 -21.32 3.57
N MET A 294 2.06 -20.01 3.65
CA MET A 294 2.53 -19.12 4.70
C MET A 294 2.09 -19.60 6.09
N LEU A 295 0.78 -19.74 6.31
CA LEU A 295 0.20 -20.14 7.59
C LEU A 295 0.59 -21.58 7.97
N ALA A 296 0.63 -22.49 6.99
CA ALA A 296 1.10 -23.85 7.22
C ALA A 296 2.52 -23.87 7.79
N GLY A 297 3.45 -23.14 7.17
CA GLY A 297 4.83 -23.07 7.65
C GLY A 297 5.01 -22.27 8.96
N MET A 298 4.18 -21.24 9.21
CA MET A 298 4.16 -20.53 10.49
C MET A 298 3.81 -21.44 11.69
N GLY A 299 3.29 -22.65 11.45
CA GLY A 299 3.09 -23.67 12.48
C GLY A 299 1.70 -24.29 12.51
N MET A 300 0.86 -24.07 11.49
CA MET A 300 -0.48 -24.69 11.40
C MET A 300 -0.75 -25.57 10.17
N PRO A 301 0.14 -26.53 9.84
CA PRO A 301 -0.03 -27.38 8.66
C PRO A 301 -1.27 -28.31 8.75
N THR A 302 -1.65 -28.77 9.95
CA THR A 302 -2.70 -29.78 10.13
C THR A 302 -4.04 -29.30 9.60
N ALA A 303 -4.34 -27.99 9.71
CA ALA A 303 -5.57 -27.39 9.21
C ALA A 303 -5.76 -27.51 7.68
N PHE A 304 -4.69 -27.75 6.93
CA PHE A 304 -4.68 -27.82 5.47
C PHE A 304 -4.64 -29.26 4.92
N GLU A 305 -4.52 -30.27 5.79
CA GLU A 305 -4.44 -31.68 5.40
C GLU A 305 -5.77 -32.42 5.63
N LEU A 306 -6.45 -32.81 4.57
CA LEU A 306 -7.77 -33.47 4.65
C LEU A 306 -7.79 -34.73 5.53
N GLY A 307 -6.67 -35.44 5.67
CA GLY A 307 -6.55 -36.64 6.50
C GLY A 307 -6.21 -36.40 7.98
N ALA A 308 -5.88 -35.16 8.36
CA ALA A 308 -5.39 -34.82 9.71
C ALA A 308 -6.15 -33.64 10.35
N ALA A 309 -6.73 -32.75 9.55
CA ALA A 309 -7.56 -31.64 10.00
C ALA A 309 -8.76 -32.14 10.81
N ASP A 310 -8.97 -31.54 11.99
CA ASP A 310 -10.14 -31.78 12.84
C ASP A 310 -10.98 -30.50 12.90
N PHE A 311 -11.96 -30.43 12.00
CA PHE A 311 -13.03 -29.42 12.01
C PHE A 311 -14.38 -30.03 12.46
N SER A 312 -14.34 -31.04 13.33
CA SER A 312 -15.55 -31.73 13.83
C SER A 312 -16.50 -30.83 14.63
N GLY A 313 -16.00 -29.68 15.13
CA GLY A 313 -16.81 -28.63 15.72
C GLY A 313 -17.63 -27.83 14.69
N MET A 314 -17.20 -27.78 13.43
CA MET A 314 -17.89 -27.11 12.32
C MET A 314 -18.91 -28.03 11.63
N THR A 315 -18.51 -29.27 11.32
CA THR A 315 -19.30 -30.24 10.56
C THR A 315 -18.88 -31.67 10.91
N PRO A 316 -19.79 -32.67 10.91
CA PRO A 316 -19.41 -34.08 11.07
C PRO A 316 -18.70 -34.67 9.85
N GLU A 317 -18.56 -33.92 8.75
CA GLU A 317 -17.85 -34.36 7.55
C GLU A 317 -16.35 -34.05 7.64
N GLN A 318 -15.51 -34.94 7.08
CA GLN A 318 -14.07 -34.72 7.04
C GLN A 318 -13.75 -33.61 6.04
N VAL A 319 -13.28 -32.46 6.54
CA VAL A 319 -12.93 -31.27 5.74
C VAL A 319 -11.57 -30.72 6.19
N ALA A 320 -10.93 -29.94 5.31
CA ALA A 320 -9.72 -29.17 5.61
C ALA A 320 -9.75 -27.85 4.83
N ILE A 321 -8.96 -26.87 5.26
CA ILE A 321 -8.81 -25.60 4.55
C ILE A 321 -8.03 -25.85 3.25
N THR A 322 -8.63 -25.57 2.10
CA THR A 322 -8.00 -25.81 0.79
C THR A 322 -7.28 -24.59 0.23
N LYS A 323 -7.78 -23.38 0.55
CA LYS A 323 -7.24 -22.08 0.14
C LYS A 323 -7.55 -21.06 1.24
N VAL A 324 -6.67 -20.09 1.45
CA VAL A 324 -6.94 -18.88 2.26
C VAL A 324 -6.64 -17.69 1.36
N PHE A 325 -7.70 -17.06 0.86
CA PHE A 325 -7.61 -15.87 0.01
C PHE A 325 -7.63 -14.61 0.88
N HIS A 326 -6.77 -13.66 0.54
CA HIS A 326 -6.86 -12.30 1.03
C HIS A 326 -6.71 -11.33 -0.15
N GLN A 327 -7.47 -10.24 -0.15
CA GLN A 327 -7.26 -9.13 -1.07
C GLN A 327 -7.47 -7.83 -0.29
N ALA A 328 -6.61 -6.85 -0.52
CA ALA A 328 -6.78 -5.51 0.02
C ALA A 328 -6.42 -4.45 -1.02
N THR A 329 -7.11 -3.33 -0.98
CA THR A 329 -6.87 -2.19 -1.88
C THR A 329 -6.57 -0.94 -1.07
N LEU A 330 -5.52 -0.22 -1.44
CA LEU A 330 -5.20 1.10 -0.89
C LEU A 330 -5.34 2.14 -2.00
N THR A 331 -6.13 3.20 -1.77
CA THR A 331 -6.10 4.41 -2.59
C THR A 331 -5.82 5.61 -1.69
N MET A 332 -4.60 6.15 -1.76
CA MET A 332 -4.14 7.28 -0.96
C MET A 332 -4.03 8.54 -1.84
N ASN A 333 -4.72 9.61 -1.43
CA ASN A 333 -4.76 10.89 -2.13
C ASN A 333 -4.89 12.07 -1.16
N GLU A 334 -5.02 13.29 -1.69
CA GLU A 334 -5.03 14.52 -0.89
C GLU A 334 -6.14 14.60 0.16
N GLN A 335 -7.25 13.90 -0.03
CA GLN A 335 -8.39 13.93 0.89
C GLN A 335 -8.31 12.85 1.97
N GLY A 336 -7.57 11.76 1.73
CA GLY A 336 -7.52 10.62 2.65
C GLY A 336 -7.25 9.30 1.95
N THR A 337 -7.85 8.25 2.50
CA THR A 337 -7.93 6.92 1.92
C THR A 337 -9.33 6.67 1.35
N THR A 338 -9.42 6.56 0.02
CA THR A 338 -10.55 6.01 -0.78
C THR A 338 -11.95 6.68 -0.78
N ALA A 339 -12.03 7.99 -1.10
CA ALA A 339 -13.11 8.49 -1.98
C ALA A 339 -12.67 9.73 -2.78
N ALA A 340 -13.26 9.93 -3.97
CA ALA A 340 -13.00 11.10 -4.82
C ALA A 340 -14.29 11.90 -5.06
N ALA A 341 -14.37 13.07 -4.42
CA ALA A 341 -15.30 14.14 -4.79
C ALA A 341 -14.66 15.48 -4.41
N ALA A 342 -14.47 16.38 -5.38
CA ALA A 342 -13.79 17.64 -5.15
C ALA A 342 -14.62 18.59 -4.27
N THR A 343 -14.06 19.06 -3.17
CA THR A 343 -14.48 20.31 -2.50
C THR A 343 -13.22 21.03 -2.04
N GLN A 344 -12.76 21.95 -2.88
CA GLN A 344 -11.57 22.76 -2.66
C GLN A 344 -11.76 23.73 -1.48
N VAL A 345 -10.79 23.76 -0.57
CA VAL A 345 -10.62 24.82 0.43
C VAL A 345 -9.14 25.22 0.42
N ASP A 346 -8.85 26.42 -0.10
CA ASP A 346 -7.49 26.90 -0.33
C ASP A 346 -6.83 27.43 0.95
N PHE A 347 -5.70 26.86 1.36
CA PHE A 347 -4.79 27.49 2.32
C PHE A 347 -3.33 27.38 1.88
N GLY A 348 -2.86 28.40 1.15
CA GLY A 348 -1.43 28.58 0.86
C GLY A 348 -0.95 29.92 1.37
N ILE A 349 0.29 30.02 1.87
CA ILE A 349 0.88 31.25 2.43
C ILE A 349 1.38 32.14 1.28
N CYS A 350 0.56 33.10 0.83
CA CYS A 350 0.87 34.00 -0.29
C CYS A 350 0.27 35.42 -0.13
N PHE A 351 0.70 36.35 -0.97
CA PHE A 351 0.12 37.70 -1.15
C PHE A 351 -0.43 37.92 -2.56
N ALA A 352 -1.44 38.75 -2.73
CA ALA A 352 -1.97 39.11 -4.06
C ALA A 352 -0.95 39.95 -4.87
N ALA A 353 -1.11 39.95 -6.20
CA ALA A 353 -0.45 40.90 -7.09
C ALA A 353 -0.59 42.36 -6.60
N GLY A 354 0.44 43.17 -6.82
CA GLY A 354 0.53 44.56 -6.39
C GLY A 354 0.95 44.74 -4.93
N THR A 355 1.14 43.67 -4.17
CA THR A 355 1.58 43.75 -2.77
C THR A 355 3.03 44.29 -2.70
N PRO A 356 3.28 45.43 -2.03
CA PRO A 356 4.60 46.05 -2.02
C PRO A 356 5.52 45.31 -1.04
N VAL A 357 6.63 44.79 -1.53
CA VAL A 357 7.70 44.16 -0.74
C VAL A 357 8.91 45.09 -0.69
N LEU A 358 9.45 45.30 0.50
CA LEU A 358 10.51 46.28 0.75
C LEU A 358 11.88 45.75 0.29
N THR A 359 12.52 46.44 -0.66
CA THR A 359 13.89 46.16 -1.12
C THR A 359 14.86 47.27 -0.68
N PRO A 360 16.20 47.06 -0.74
CA PRO A 360 17.17 48.10 -0.45
C PRO A 360 17.09 49.34 -1.36
N GLN A 361 16.39 49.25 -2.50
CA GLN A 361 16.19 50.33 -3.46
C GLN A 361 14.79 50.97 -3.39
N GLY A 362 13.93 50.53 -2.46
CA GLY A 362 12.52 50.92 -2.35
C GLY A 362 11.57 49.73 -2.44
N ALA A 363 10.27 49.94 -2.31
CA ALA A 363 9.30 48.85 -2.43
C ALA A 363 9.07 48.47 -3.90
N LYS A 364 8.96 47.17 -4.19
CA LYS A 364 8.53 46.62 -5.50
C LYS A 364 7.25 45.79 -5.33
N PRO A 365 6.37 45.69 -6.34
CA PRO A 365 5.32 44.68 -6.35
C PRO A 365 5.90 43.27 -6.25
N ILE A 366 5.25 42.38 -5.50
CA ILE A 366 5.73 41.02 -5.24
C ILE A 366 5.89 40.18 -6.52
N GLU A 367 5.07 40.44 -7.54
CA GLU A 367 5.10 39.79 -8.85
C GLU A 367 6.26 40.26 -9.76
N GLU A 368 6.90 41.39 -9.45
CA GLU A 368 8.06 41.91 -10.19
C GLU A 368 9.41 41.41 -9.62
N LEU A 369 9.39 40.76 -8.46
CA LEU A 369 10.58 40.26 -7.79
C LEU A 369 11.04 38.93 -8.39
N GLN A 370 12.36 38.79 -8.56
CA GLN A 370 12.98 37.64 -9.22
C GLN A 370 14.01 36.94 -8.32
N VAL A 371 14.31 35.67 -8.60
CA VAL A 371 15.39 34.94 -7.94
C VAL A 371 16.71 35.70 -8.14
N GLY A 372 17.40 36.00 -7.03
CA GLY A 372 18.61 36.82 -7.01
C GLY A 372 18.41 38.29 -6.62
N ASP A 373 17.19 38.83 -6.67
CA ASP A 373 16.87 40.15 -6.10
C ASP A 373 17.11 40.17 -4.57
N LEU A 374 17.25 41.37 -4.02
CA LEU A 374 17.38 41.59 -2.58
C LEU A 374 16.08 42.15 -1.99
N VAL A 375 15.59 41.54 -0.91
CA VAL A 375 14.54 42.08 -0.04
C VAL A 375 15.13 42.42 1.33
N LEU A 376 14.49 43.32 2.07
CA LEU A 376 14.83 43.55 3.46
C LEU A 376 14.17 42.48 4.33
N ALA A 377 14.94 41.90 5.24
CA ALA A 377 14.55 40.83 6.15
C ALA A 377 15.12 41.07 7.56
N ARG A 378 14.62 40.35 8.56
CA ARG A 378 15.09 40.37 9.96
C ARG A 378 14.99 38.97 10.53
N ASP A 379 15.91 38.60 11.43
CA ASP A 379 15.89 37.31 12.13
C ASP A 379 14.53 37.07 12.82
N GLU A 380 13.83 36.03 12.38
CA GLU A 380 12.47 35.63 12.80
C GLU A 380 12.31 35.46 14.32
N ASN A 381 13.41 35.19 15.03
CA ASN A 381 13.46 34.99 16.48
C ASN A 381 13.83 36.27 17.23
N ASN A 382 14.19 37.36 16.53
CA ASN A 382 14.66 38.60 17.12
C ASN A 382 13.96 39.84 16.54
N VAL A 383 12.80 40.20 17.13
CA VAL A 383 12.04 41.41 16.77
C VAL A 383 12.83 42.72 16.91
N ALA A 384 13.89 42.74 17.71
CA ALA A 384 14.80 43.87 17.89
C ALA A 384 16.09 43.76 17.06
N GLY A 385 16.20 42.73 16.19
CA GLY A 385 17.36 42.49 15.34
C GLY A 385 17.46 43.44 14.16
N ASP A 386 18.65 43.50 13.57
CA ASP A 386 18.95 44.37 12.43
C ASP A 386 18.16 43.97 11.18
N VAL A 387 17.45 44.94 10.58
CA VAL A 387 16.90 44.79 9.24
C VAL A 387 18.03 44.86 8.23
N SER A 388 18.21 43.79 7.44
CA SER A 388 19.31 43.69 6.48
C SER A 388 18.86 43.06 5.16
N PRO A 389 19.55 43.34 4.04
CA PRO A 389 19.22 42.72 2.76
C PRO A 389 19.44 41.20 2.79
N ARG A 390 18.52 40.45 2.19
CA ARG A 390 18.64 39.02 1.90
C ARG A 390 18.20 38.70 0.49
N ARG A 391 18.81 37.67 -0.08
CA ARG A 391 18.58 37.23 -1.46
C ARG A 391 17.28 36.43 -1.54
N ILE A 392 16.48 36.67 -2.57
CA ILE A 392 15.39 35.78 -2.95
C ILE A 392 16.00 34.53 -3.59
N GLU A 393 15.78 33.37 -3.00
CA GLU A 393 16.23 32.07 -3.49
C GLU A 393 15.22 31.44 -4.46
N LYS A 394 13.93 31.64 -4.20
CA LYS A 394 12.83 31.08 -4.99
C LYS A 394 11.64 32.03 -4.99
N THR A 395 11.03 32.19 -6.16
CA THR A 395 9.76 32.88 -6.34
C THR A 395 8.67 31.85 -6.61
N HIS A 396 7.54 31.96 -5.92
CA HIS A 396 6.37 31.12 -6.13
C HIS A 396 5.20 31.96 -6.64
N GLN A 397 4.42 31.40 -7.55
CA GLN A 397 3.19 31.99 -8.06
C GLN A 397 2.10 30.90 -8.06
N ASN A 398 0.91 31.24 -7.56
CA ASN A 398 -0.24 30.34 -7.49
C ASN A 398 -1.55 31.16 -7.67
N HIS A 399 -2.71 30.53 -7.54
CA HIS A 399 -4.00 31.22 -7.33
C HIS A 399 -4.58 30.78 -6.00
N ALA A 400 -5.08 31.73 -5.20
CA ALA A 400 -5.69 31.45 -3.90
C ALA A 400 -6.76 32.47 -3.53
N ASP A 401 -7.71 32.07 -2.68
CA ASP A 401 -8.62 32.97 -1.99
C ASP A 401 -7.86 34.00 -1.13
N VAL A 402 -8.13 35.28 -1.39
CA VAL A 402 -7.54 36.40 -0.63
C VAL A 402 -8.52 36.93 0.42
N LEU A 403 -7.99 37.26 1.60
CA LEU A 403 -8.58 38.17 2.57
C LEU A 403 -7.97 39.57 2.43
N GLU A 404 -8.73 40.56 2.86
CA GLU A 404 -8.28 41.94 2.96
C GLU A 404 -8.05 42.30 4.43
N LEU A 405 -6.79 42.58 4.76
CA LEU A 405 -6.36 42.98 6.10
C LEU A 405 -6.21 44.51 6.14
N TYR A 406 -7.04 45.16 6.95
CA TYR A 406 -7.11 46.62 7.08
C TYR A 406 -6.20 47.10 8.22
N ILE A 407 -5.22 47.94 7.88
CA ILE A 407 -4.12 48.31 8.78
C ILE A 407 -3.78 49.80 8.59
N ALA A 408 -4.05 50.63 9.59
CA ALA A 408 -3.80 52.07 9.57
C ALA A 408 -4.33 52.78 8.30
N GLY A 409 -5.51 52.36 7.83
CA GLY A 409 -6.13 52.85 6.60
C GLY A 409 -5.51 52.37 5.27
N GLN A 410 -4.64 51.36 5.30
CA GLN A 410 -4.18 50.61 4.13
C GLN A 410 -4.83 49.22 4.09
N VAL A 411 -4.80 48.59 2.91
CA VAL A 411 -5.29 47.23 2.69
C VAL A 411 -4.12 46.37 2.23
N ILE A 412 -3.88 45.25 2.92
CA ILE A 412 -2.98 44.19 2.48
C ILE A 412 -3.84 43.01 2.06
N ARG A 413 -3.65 42.56 0.81
CA ARG A 413 -4.41 41.47 0.20
C ARG A 413 -3.57 40.20 0.30
N THR A 414 -3.95 39.34 1.22
CA THR A 414 -3.14 38.18 1.63
C THR A 414 -4.03 36.96 1.81
N THR A 415 -3.41 35.80 1.93
CA THR A 415 -4.10 34.53 2.18
C THR A 415 -4.28 34.33 3.68
N ALA A 416 -5.34 33.63 4.10
CA ALA A 416 -5.63 33.40 5.52
C ALA A 416 -4.48 32.82 6.38
N PRO A 417 -3.68 31.84 5.91
CA PRO A 417 -2.59 31.29 6.73
C PRO A 417 -1.37 32.21 6.83
N HIS A 418 -1.29 33.32 6.07
CA HIS A 418 -0.04 34.07 5.96
C HIS A 418 0.39 34.67 7.32
N PRO A 419 1.57 34.33 7.86
CA PRO A 419 1.96 34.71 9.22
C PRO A 419 2.45 36.16 9.32
N PHE A 420 1.94 36.87 10.33
CA PHE A 420 2.38 38.21 10.76
C PHE A 420 2.87 38.15 12.22
N PHE A 421 3.92 38.90 12.57
CA PHE A 421 4.41 38.91 13.95
C PHE A 421 3.62 39.88 14.84
N VAL A 422 3.00 39.36 15.91
CA VAL A 422 2.04 40.08 16.75
C VAL A 422 2.56 40.26 18.18
N GLN A 423 2.40 41.48 18.72
CA GLN A 423 2.90 41.87 20.02
C GLN A 423 2.35 40.97 21.14
N GLY A 424 3.24 40.25 21.82
CA GLY A 424 2.88 39.36 22.92
C GLY A 424 2.18 38.06 22.50
N LYS A 425 2.09 37.76 21.20
CA LYS A 425 1.53 36.50 20.67
C LYS A 425 2.45 35.74 19.71
N GLY A 426 3.45 36.40 19.12
CA GLY A 426 4.37 35.78 18.15
C GLY A 426 3.81 35.77 16.73
N TRP A 427 4.29 34.87 15.88
CA TRP A 427 3.76 34.67 14.52
C TRP A 427 2.32 34.15 14.58
N MET A 428 1.37 34.85 13.96
CA MET A 428 -0.03 34.41 13.84
C MET A 428 -0.52 34.50 12.38
N PRO A 429 -1.36 33.56 11.93
CA PRO A 429 -2.05 33.65 10.63
C PRO A 429 -2.86 34.93 10.45
N ALA A 430 -2.84 35.50 9.25
CA ALA A 430 -3.61 36.69 8.88
C ALA A 430 -5.11 36.56 9.17
N GLY A 431 -5.68 35.36 8.98
CA GLY A 431 -7.08 35.04 9.22
C GLY A 431 -7.49 34.97 10.69
N GLU A 432 -6.53 34.87 11.62
CA GLU A 432 -6.74 34.82 13.07
C GLU A 432 -6.49 36.17 13.77
N LEU A 433 -5.90 37.14 13.06
CA LEU A 433 -5.70 38.49 13.55
C LEU A 433 -7.02 39.12 14.01
N ARG A 434 -6.98 39.90 15.08
CA ARG A 434 -8.17 40.59 15.61
C ARG A 434 -7.97 42.11 15.56
N PRO A 435 -9.04 42.91 15.40
CA PRO A 435 -8.96 44.35 15.59
C PRO A 435 -8.28 44.68 16.93
N GLN A 436 -7.42 45.70 16.92
CA GLN A 436 -6.49 46.08 18.00
C GLN A 436 -5.21 45.21 18.15
N ASP A 437 -5.02 44.13 17.41
CA ASP A 437 -3.74 43.43 17.41
C ASP A 437 -2.63 44.33 16.84
N MET A 438 -1.45 44.27 17.44
CA MET A 438 -0.31 45.14 17.14
C MET A 438 0.76 44.35 16.39
N LEU A 439 1.01 44.69 15.12
CA LEU A 439 1.91 43.99 14.22
C LEU A 439 3.29 44.66 14.18
N ALA A 440 4.35 43.87 14.13
CA ALA A 440 5.72 44.37 14.10
C ALA A 440 6.07 44.99 12.73
N THR A 441 6.81 46.09 12.76
CA THR A 441 7.29 46.81 11.57
C THR A 441 8.79 46.66 11.35
N GLU A 442 9.28 47.10 10.18
CA GLU A 442 10.69 47.23 9.83
C GLU A 442 11.45 48.14 10.80
N SER A 443 10.79 49.18 11.31
CA SER A 443 11.38 50.12 12.29
C SER A 443 11.47 49.58 13.73
N GLY A 444 10.94 48.37 13.99
CA GLY A 444 10.78 47.84 15.35
C GLY A 444 9.64 48.49 16.15
N SER A 445 8.90 49.42 15.54
CA SER A 445 7.64 49.93 16.08
C SER A 445 6.46 49.01 15.74
N TRP A 446 5.27 49.33 16.25
CA TRP A 446 4.08 48.49 16.14
C TRP A 446 2.92 49.24 15.47
N VAL A 447 2.23 48.58 14.54
CA VAL A 447 1.07 49.13 13.82
C VAL A 447 -0.16 48.26 14.06
N LYS A 448 -1.30 48.90 14.24
CA LYS A 448 -2.54 48.28 14.70
C LYS A 448 -3.38 47.73 13.55
N VAL A 449 -3.92 46.52 13.71
CA VAL A 449 -4.99 45.96 12.86
C VAL A 449 -6.30 46.72 13.14
N ASP A 450 -6.89 47.29 12.10
CA ASP A 450 -8.20 47.94 12.16
C ASP A 450 -9.34 46.93 11.87
N GLY A 451 -9.11 45.93 11.02
CA GLY A 451 -10.06 44.84 10.75
C GLY A 451 -9.58 43.87 9.66
N LEU A 452 -10.40 42.87 9.34
CA LEU A 452 -10.21 41.99 8.18
C LEU A 452 -11.54 41.64 7.51
N GLU A 453 -11.50 41.34 6.22
CA GLU A 453 -12.66 40.88 5.42
C GLU A 453 -12.27 39.69 4.52
N TYR A 454 -13.09 38.65 4.51
CA TYR A 454 -12.88 37.47 3.67
C TYR A 454 -13.57 37.66 2.31
N ILE A 455 -12.81 38.00 1.28
CA ILE A 455 -13.35 38.27 -0.07
C ILE A 455 -13.74 36.97 -0.79
N ARG A 456 -13.16 35.82 -0.41
CA ARG A 456 -13.43 34.48 -0.98
C ARG A 456 -13.43 34.46 -2.52
N ARG A 457 -12.38 35.05 -3.08
CA ARG A 457 -12.14 35.13 -4.52
C ARG A 457 -10.72 34.70 -4.81
N ALA A 458 -10.59 33.63 -5.59
CA ALA A 458 -9.32 33.17 -6.12
C ALA A 458 -8.71 34.22 -7.05
N GLU A 459 -7.49 34.68 -6.73
CA GLU A 459 -6.72 35.64 -7.51
C GLU A 459 -5.25 35.19 -7.64
N PRO A 460 -4.47 35.72 -8.59
CA PRO A 460 -3.04 35.45 -8.66
C PRO A 460 -2.33 35.90 -7.38
N VAL A 461 -1.65 34.97 -6.73
CA VAL A 461 -0.90 35.19 -5.49
C VAL A 461 0.55 34.73 -5.64
N TYR A 462 1.43 35.36 -4.86
CA TYR A 462 2.88 35.24 -4.96
C TYR A 462 3.50 35.03 -3.59
N ASN A 463 4.65 34.36 -3.54
CA ASN A 463 5.42 34.16 -2.31
C ASN A 463 6.92 34.04 -2.60
N LEU A 464 7.80 34.33 -1.62
CA LEU A 464 9.25 34.52 -1.83
C LEU A 464 10.13 33.78 -0.81
N ARG A 465 10.82 32.68 -1.17
CA ARG A 465 11.85 32.10 -0.28
C ARG A 465 13.02 33.07 -0.15
N VAL A 466 13.33 33.49 1.08
CA VAL A 466 14.39 34.46 1.39
C VAL A 466 15.52 33.77 2.15
N ALA A 467 16.74 33.94 1.67
CA ALA A 467 17.94 33.33 2.25
C ALA A 467 18.16 33.73 3.73
N ASP A 468 18.72 32.79 4.49
CA ASP A 468 19.15 32.85 5.90
C ASP A 468 18.09 33.18 6.98
N LEU A 469 17.06 33.99 6.68
CA LEU A 469 16.18 34.61 7.70
C LEU A 469 14.68 34.41 7.47
N HIS A 470 14.28 33.68 6.41
CA HIS A 470 12.92 33.21 6.08
C HIS A 470 11.75 34.23 6.22
N THR A 471 12.06 35.53 6.30
CA THR A 471 11.09 36.62 6.46
C THR A 471 11.38 37.75 5.48
N TYR A 472 10.41 38.64 5.31
CA TYR A 472 10.59 39.91 4.63
C TYR A 472 9.61 40.96 5.16
N PHE A 473 9.63 42.15 4.57
CA PHE A 473 8.74 43.24 4.93
C PHE A 473 7.77 43.59 3.80
N VAL A 474 6.47 43.62 4.13
CA VAL A 474 5.40 44.06 3.21
C VAL A 474 4.94 45.47 3.57
N GLY A 475 5.22 46.41 2.68
CA GLY A 475 4.83 47.81 2.80
C GLY A 475 5.69 48.72 1.92
N ARG A 476 5.44 50.03 2.04
CA ARG A 476 6.11 51.07 1.25
C ARG A 476 6.19 52.39 1.99
N GLN A 477 7.07 53.27 1.55
CA GLN A 477 7.39 54.52 2.26
C GLN A 477 6.16 55.44 2.46
N GLU A 478 5.22 55.42 1.52
CA GLU A 478 3.96 56.18 1.59
C GLU A 478 3.04 55.70 2.73
N TRP A 479 3.10 54.41 3.06
CA TRP A 479 2.38 53.81 4.20
C TRP A 479 3.01 54.17 5.54
N LYS A 480 4.30 54.55 5.54
CA LYS A 480 5.12 54.85 6.73
C LYS A 480 5.36 53.64 7.65
N PHE A 481 5.09 52.44 7.14
CA PHE A 481 5.41 51.16 7.77
C PHE A 481 5.58 50.09 6.68
N ALA A 482 6.36 49.07 7.00
CA ALA A 482 6.32 47.78 6.33
C ALA A 482 6.25 46.67 7.38
N LEU A 483 5.27 45.78 7.25
CA LEU A 483 4.98 44.74 8.24
C LEU A 483 5.89 43.55 8.07
N TRP A 484 6.29 42.98 9.20
CA TRP A 484 7.12 41.80 9.24
C TRP A 484 6.28 40.54 9.01
N VAL A 485 6.63 39.79 7.96
CA VAL A 485 5.90 38.61 7.49
C VAL A 485 6.86 37.44 7.30
N HIS A 486 6.39 36.23 7.56
CA HIS A 486 7.21 35.02 7.53
C HIS A 486 6.87 34.12 6.35
N ASN A 487 7.87 33.42 5.83
CA ASN A 487 7.78 32.57 4.67
C ASN A 487 8.32 31.17 4.99
N ALA A 488 7.54 30.42 5.75
CA ALA A 488 7.92 29.08 6.17
C ALA A 488 8.15 28.18 4.95
N CYS A 489 9.39 27.70 4.85
CA CYS A 489 9.88 26.62 4.01
C CYS A 489 11.30 26.29 4.49
N SER A 490 11.33 25.70 5.69
CA SER A 490 12.36 24.94 6.39
C SER A 490 13.80 25.48 6.58
N GLY A 491 14.26 25.26 7.83
CA GLY A 491 15.65 25.27 8.26
C GLY A 491 15.93 24.43 9.52
N PHE A 492 14.90 24.11 10.32
CA PHE A 492 15.01 23.36 11.60
C PHE A 492 13.93 22.28 11.82
N GLU A 493 13.07 22.04 10.85
CA GLU A 493 11.96 21.07 10.93
C GLU A 493 12.40 19.67 10.43
N PRO A 494 11.89 18.56 11.00
CA PRO A 494 12.06 17.24 10.41
C PRO A 494 11.39 17.14 9.04
N GLU A 495 12.06 16.47 8.10
CA GLU A 495 11.52 16.17 6.77
C GLU A 495 11.12 14.69 6.72
N PHE A 496 9.86 14.42 6.33
CA PHE A 496 9.38 13.08 6.00
C PHE A 496 9.11 13.02 4.50
N PHE A 497 10.12 12.64 3.72
CA PHE A 497 10.00 12.48 2.28
C PHE A 497 9.92 10.99 1.93
N ALA A 498 8.72 10.52 1.60
CA ALA A 498 8.51 9.16 1.09
C ALA A 498 8.94 9.05 -0.38
N ASP A 499 10.24 9.24 -0.62
CA ASP A 499 10.91 9.26 -1.92
C ASP A 499 11.58 7.92 -2.29
N ARG A 500 11.30 6.87 -1.53
CA ARG A 500 11.86 5.50 -1.61
C ARG A 500 10.91 4.52 -0.89
N PRO A 501 11.07 3.19 -1.03
CA PRO A 501 10.22 2.21 -0.36
C PRO A 501 9.97 2.52 1.12
N TYR A 502 8.70 2.55 1.51
CA TYR A 502 8.26 2.89 2.87
C TYR A 502 7.15 1.96 3.33
N HIS A 503 7.12 1.68 4.63
CA HIS A 503 6.08 0.87 5.26
C HIS A 503 4.94 1.77 5.73
N LEU A 504 3.75 1.17 5.86
CA LEU A 504 2.58 1.86 6.40
C LEU A 504 1.70 0.90 7.20
N LEU A 505 0.97 1.46 8.16
CA LEU A 505 -0.13 0.79 8.84
C LEU A 505 -1.30 1.75 9.07
N ILE A 506 -2.51 1.21 9.15
CA ILE A 506 -3.73 1.91 9.55
C ILE A 506 -4.18 1.26 10.85
N ARG A 507 -4.30 2.05 11.91
CA ARG A 507 -4.65 1.59 13.26
C ARG A 507 -5.94 2.23 13.76
N ASP A 508 -6.65 1.48 14.60
CA ASP A 508 -7.68 1.99 15.51
C ASP A 508 -6.98 2.48 16.79
N ASN A 509 -7.12 3.77 17.12
CA ASN A 509 -6.50 4.40 18.28
C ASN A 509 -7.27 4.17 19.60
N ILE A 510 -8.50 3.65 19.51
CA ILE A 510 -9.32 3.29 20.67
C ILE A 510 -8.92 1.91 21.17
N THR A 511 -8.81 0.93 20.27
CA THR A 511 -8.47 -0.47 20.61
C THR A 511 -6.98 -0.81 20.44
N SER A 512 -6.20 0.10 19.84
CA SER A 512 -4.81 -0.12 19.39
C SER A 512 -4.65 -1.17 18.28
N THR A 513 -5.74 -1.66 17.67
CA THR A 513 -5.70 -2.73 16.66
C THR A 513 -5.14 -2.26 15.32
N ILE A 514 -4.24 -3.03 14.72
CA ILE A 514 -3.75 -2.83 13.35
C ILE A 514 -4.82 -3.35 12.36
N ALA A 515 -5.57 -2.41 11.78
CA ALA A 515 -6.60 -2.72 10.80
C ALA A 515 -6.00 -3.10 9.44
N PHE A 516 -4.94 -2.40 8.99
CA PHE A 516 -4.20 -2.67 7.76
C PHE A 516 -2.70 -2.45 7.95
N MET A 517 -1.86 -3.17 7.19
CA MET A 517 -0.42 -3.00 7.17
C MET A 517 0.15 -3.29 5.77
N GLY A 518 1.28 -2.69 5.41
CA GLY A 518 1.85 -2.82 4.08
C GLY A 518 3.21 -2.15 3.89
N ARG A 519 3.68 -2.13 2.64
CA ARG A 519 4.75 -1.25 2.15
C ARG A 519 4.48 -0.88 0.69
N ILE A 520 4.93 0.30 0.29
CA ILE A 520 4.88 0.76 -1.10
C ILE A 520 6.30 0.76 -1.66
N ASP A 521 6.59 -0.20 -2.53
CA ASP A 521 7.85 -0.28 -3.27
C ASP A 521 7.81 0.54 -4.55
N ASN A 522 6.63 0.69 -5.15
CA ASN A 522 6.40 1.47 -6.37
C ASN A 522 5.00 2.12 -6.34
N PRO A 523 4.89 3.45 -6.13
CA PRO A 523 3.60 4.15 -6.13
C PRO A 523 2.81 4.06 -7.44
N LEU A 524 3.46 3.68 -8.55
CA LEU A 524 2.83 3.48 -9.87
C LEU A 524 2.31 2.04 -10.09
N GLN A 525 2.64 1.08 -9.21
CA GLN A 525 2.18 -0.30 -9.33
C GLN A 525 0.74 -0.44 -8.85
N ALA A 526 -0.19 -0.44 -9.82
CA ALA A 526 -1.63 -0.54 -9.58
C ALA A 526 -2.08 -1.90 -9.04
N GLU A 527 -1.41 -2.99 -9.41
CA GLU A 527 -1.76 -4.36 -9.04
C GLU A 527 -0.51 -5.18 -8.72
N ASN A 528 -0.59 -6.05 -7.73
CA ASN A 528 0.45 -7.02 -7.38
C ASN A 528 -0.17 -8.28 -6.79
N ASP A 529 0.38 -9.46 -7.12
CA ASP A 529 0.04 -10.71 -6.43
C ASP A 529 1.22 -11.14 -5.57
N VAL A 530 0.98 -11.27 -4.27
CA VAL A 530 1.99 -11.72 -3.31
C VAL A 530 1.61 -13.15 -2.92
N SER A 531 2.43 -14.14 -3.27
CA SER A 531 2.23 -15.54 -2.85
C SER A 531 3.44 -16.00 -2.05
N PRO A 532 3.60 -15.51 -0.81
CA PRO A 532 4.77 -15.78 0.00
C PRO A 532 4.71 -17.24 0.45
N ALA A 533 5.68 -18.05 0.02
CA ALA A 533 5.94 -19.32 0.67
C ALA A 533 6.51 -19.06 2.07
N PHE A 534 6.27 -19.95 3.03
CA PHE A 534 6.91 -19.78 4.34
C PHE A 534 8.42 -19.97 4.23
N VAL A 535 9.12 -18.84 4.24
CA VAL A 535 10.57 -18.72 4.33
C VAL A 535 10.96 -18.79 5.81
N GLY A 536 10.63 -19.92 6.43
CA GLY A 536 11.15 -20.29 7.74
C GLY A 536 12.62 -20.72 7.65
N ALA A 537 13.16 -21.06 8.82
CA ALA A 537 14.39 -21.83 8.93
C ALA A 537 14.21 -23.20 8.24
N SER A 538 14.54 -23.27 6.95
CA SER A 538 14.46 -24.51 6.18
C SER A 538 15.82 -25.17 6.17
N ALA A 539 15.95 -26.22 6.98
CA ALA A 539 17.08 -27.14 6.89
C ALA A 539 16.89 -28.21 5.80
N ASP A 540 15.85 -28.12 4.97
CA ASP A 540 15.79 -28.74 3.65
C ASP A 540 16.40 -27.74 2.67
N PHE A 541 17.61 -28.05 2.20
CA PHE A 541 18.42 -27.19 1.33
C PHE A 541 18.45 -27.71 -0.12
N ASP A 542 18.14 -28.99 -0.36
CA ASP A 542 18.07 -29.53 -1.72
C ASP A 542 16.63 -29.54 -2.31
N GLY A 543 15.62 -29.19 -1.50
CA GLY A 543 14.23 -29.01 -1.88
C GLY A 543 13.44 -30.31 -1.99
N ASN A 544 13.90 -31.39 -1.36
CA ASN A 544 13.27 -32.72 -1.44
C ASN A 544 12.13 -32.97 -0.43
N LEU A 545 11.83 -31.98 0.42
CA LEU A 545 10.89 -32.03 1.55
C LEU A 545 11.30 -32.98 2.68
N ARG A 546 12.62 -33.13 2.89
CA ARG A 546 13.21 -33.83 4.04
C ARG A 546 14.43 -33.07 4.53
N VAL A 547 14.68 -33.20 5.83
CA VAL A 547 15.93 -32.77 6.44
C VAL A 547 16.74 -34.01 6.76
N ASP A 548 17.70 -34.34 5.90
CA ASP A 548 18.55 -35.53 6.03
C ASP A 548 20.05 -35.22 5.88
N GLY A 549 20.84 -36.24 5.52
CA GLY A 549 22.29 -36.10 5.35
C GLY A 549 22.69 -35.33 4.09
N ALA A 550 21.82 -35.23 3.08
CA ALA A 550 22.05 -34.38 1.91
C ALA A 550 22.13 -32.90 2.30
N ASP A 551 21.24 -32.49 3.20
CA ASP A 551 21.14 -31.13 3.71
C ASP A 551 22.31 -30.77 4.62
N PHE A 552 22.71 -31.70 5.50
CA PHE A 552 23.93 -31.53 6.29
C PHE A 552 25.14 -31.23 5.40
N LEU A 553 25.22 -31.90 4.25
CA LEU A 553 26.28 -31.69 3.26
C LEU A 553 26.11 -30.38 2.48
N ALA A 554 24.90 -29.85 2.30
CA ALA A 554 24.68 -28.50 1.77
C ALA A 554 25.18 -27.45 2.77
N TRP A 555 24.71 -27.48 4.02
CA TRP A 555 25.21 -26.62 5.11
C TRP A 555 26.73 -26.66 5.26
N GLN A 556 27.31 -27.86 5.31
CA GLN A 556 28.76 -28.02 5.45
C GLN A 556 29.56 -27.42 4.28
N ARG A 557 28.96 -27.31 3.09
CA ARG A 557 29.61 -26.73 1.89
C ARG A 557 29.53 -25.21 1.84
N GLY A 558 28.46 -24.60 2.35
CA GLY A 558 28.33 -23.15 2.40
C GLY A 558 28.87 -22.49 3.66
N PHE A 559 29.25 -23.24 4.70
CA PHE A 559 29.81 -22.69 5.94
C PHE A 559 30.99 -21.73 5.67
N GLY A 560 30.80 -20.43 5.94
CA GLY A 560 31.76 -19.37 5.63
C GLY A 560 31.77 -18.84 4.19
N ALA A 561 30.74 -19.11 3.39
CA ALA A 561 30.57 -18.56 2.04
C ALA A 561 30.30 -17.04 2.05
N GLN A 562 30.49 -16.41 0.90
CA GLN A 562 30.13 -15.01 0.63
C GLN A 562 28.87 -14.99 -0.24
N ASN A 563 27.85 -14.23 0.14
CA ASN A 563 26.52 -14.19 -0.49
C ASN A 563 25.87 -15.58 -0.62
N PRO A 564 25.64 -16.30 0.48
CA PRO A 564 24.96 -17.59 0.46
C PRO A 564 23.49 -17.48 0.04
N THR A 565 22.94 -18.60 -0.39
CA THR A 565 21.50 -18.83 -0.59
C THR A 565 21.04 -19.96 0.34
N ALA A 566 19.72 -20.14 0.50
CA ALA A 566 19.17 -21.26 1.25
C ALA A 566 19.75 -22.62 0.80
N ALA A 567 19.82 -22.87 -0.52
CA ALA A 567 20.39 -24.09 -1.08
C ALA A 567 21.90 -24.29 -0.80
N SER A 568 22.60 -23.26 -0.30
CA SER A 568 23.98 -23.35 0.16
C SER A 568 24.12 -23.59 1.67
N GLY A 569 23.03 -23.62 2.45
CA GLY A 569 23.07 -23.91 3.88
C GLY A 569 22.60 -22.81 4.83
N ASP A 570 22.18 -21.67 4.29
CA ASP A 570 21.65 -20.53 5.05
C ASP A 570 20.18 -20.84 5.39
N ALA A 571 19.95 -21.50 6.52
CA ALA A 571 18.66 -22.03 6.92
C ALA A 571 17.75 -20.89 7.35
N ASP A 572 18.22 -20.06 8.28
CA ASP A 572 17.46 -18.93 8.83
C ASP A 572 17.40 -17.71 7.87
N ARG A 573 18.18 -17.76 6.78
CA ARG A 573 18.29 -16.75 5.72
C ARG A 573 18.79 -15.40 6.23
N ASN A 574 19.65 -15.41 7.25
CA ASN A 574 20.31 -14.22 7.78
C ASN A 574 21.41 -13.65 6.84
N GLY A 575 21.78 -14.38 5.78
CA GLY A 575 22.82 -14.00 4.83
C GLY A 575 24.20 -14.55 5.18
N THR A 576 24.32 -15.42 6.18
CA THR A 576 25.57 -16.08 6.59
C THR A 576 25.31 -17.54 7.01
N VAL A 577 26.13 -18.47 6.53
CA VAL A 577 26.05 -19.89 6.94
C VAL A 577 26.97 -20.12 8.14
N ASP A 578 26.38 -20.29 9.33
CA ASP A 578 27.08 -20.38 10.61
C ASP A 578 26.62 -21.56 11.50
N ALA A 579 26.72 -21.41 12.82
CA ALA A 579 26.37 -22.45 13.80
C ALA A 579 24.87 -22.47 14.16
N ASN A 580 24.12 -21.41 13.83
CA ASN A 580 22.68 -21.31 14.04
C ASN A 580 21.94 -22.16 13.00
N ASP A 581 22.34 -22.11 11.73
CA ASP A 581 21.80 -23.00 10.68
C ASP A 581 21.99 -24.49 11.01
N LEU A 582 23.13 -24.81 11.63
CA LEU A 582 23.39 -26.16 12.13
C LEU A 582 22.48 -26.53 13.31
N ALA A 583 22.05 -25.57 14.12
CA ALA A 583 21.09 -25.79 15.19
C ALA A 583 19.69 -26.06 14.61
N GLU A 584 19.28 -25.34 13.58
CA GLU A 584 18.04 -25.58 12.83
C GLU A 584 18.05 -26.96 12.17
N TRP A 585 19.12 -27.33 11.45
CA TRP A 585 19.26 -28.68 10.89
C TRP A 585 19.23 -29.77 11.96
N LYS A 586 19.90 -29.59 13.10
CA LYS A 586 19.86 -30.58 14.21
C LYS A 586 18.48 -30.74 14.84
N GLN A 587 17.66 -29.69 14.85
CA GLN A 587 16.29 -29.75 15.36
C GLN A 587 15.37 -30.49 14.39
N ALA A 588 15.56 -30.31 13.09
CA ALA A 588 14.74 -30.96 12.06
C ALA A 588 15.24 -32.34 11.59
N PHE A 589 16.43 -32.79 11.99
CA PHE A 589 17.04 -34.08 11.57
C PHE A 589 16.33 -35.33 12.16
N GLY A 590 15.15 -35.63 11.61
CA GLY A 590 14.32 -36.81 11.83
C GLY A 590 13.56 -36.86 13.17
N PRO A 591 12.49 -37.68 13.30
CA PRO A 591 11.84 -38.50 12.28
C PRO A 591 10.44 -37.99 11.88
N THR A 592 10.13 -37.99 10.58
CA THR A 592 8.74 -38.06 10.07
C THR A 592 8.61 -39.19 9.05
N THR A 593 7.38 -39.69 8.89
CA THR A 593 7.04 -41.01 8.31
C THR A 593 7.31 -41.13 6.79
N PRO A 594 7.50 -42.34 6.24
CA PRO A 594 8.16 -42.57 4.95
C PRO A 594 7.26 -42.30 3.72
N PRO A 595 7.86 -42.13 2.52
CA PRO A 595 7.11 -41.81 1.30
C PRO A 595 6.16 -42.93 0.86
N PRO A 596 5.09 -42.61 0.10
CA PRO A 596 4.27 -43.62 -0.56
C PRO A 596 5.10 -44.43 -1.56
N ALA A 597 4.87 -45.74 -1.59
CA ALA A 597 5.61 -46.66 -2.44
C ALA A 597 5.29 -46.44 -3.93
N THR A 598 6.34 -46.35 -4.77
CA THR A 598 6.20 -46.29 -6.22
C THR A 598 5.71 -47.65 -6.75
N THR A 599 4.44 -47.72 -7.14
CA THR A 599 3.88 -48.91 -7.78
C THR A 599 4.48 -49.09 -9.17
N ALA A 600 5.24 -50.18 -9.36
CA ALA A 600 5.76 -50.54 -10.66
C ALA A 600 4.63 -50.98 -11.61
N LEU A 601 4.39 -50.21 -12.67
CA LEU A 601 3.63 -50.67 -13.82
C LEU A 601 4.58 -51.44 -14.75
N GLN A 602 4.29 -52.71 -14.99
CA GLN A 602 5.06 -53.53 -15.92
C GLN A 602 4.84 -53.07 -17.36
N ILE A 603 5.91 -52.67 -18.03
CA ILE A 603 5.93 -52.47 -19.48
C ILE A 603 6.02 -53.85 -20.14
N SER A 604 4.93 -54.29 -20.76
CA SER A 604 4.97 -55.34 -21.78
C SER A 604 5.32 -54.75 -23.14
N ASP A 605 6.32 -55.36 -23.79
CA ASP A 605 6.87 -55.09 -25.14
C ASP A 605 7.67 -53.80 -25.39
N LYS A 606 8.99 -53.97 -25.32
CA LYS A 606 9.99 -53.17 -26.05
C LYS A 606 10.19 -53.73 -27.47
N THR A 607 9.54 -53.13 -28.44
CA THR A 607 10.02 -52.91 -29.83
C THR A 607 9.00 -51.96 -30.47
N SER A 608 9.34 -50.82 -31.05
CA SER A 608 10.60 -50.38 -31.64
C SER A 608 10.55 -48.87 -31.88
N LEU A 609 11.68 -48.14 -31.75
CA LEU A 609 12.07 -47.00 -32.58
C LEU A 609 13.36 -46.36 -32.01
N ASP A 610 14.49 -47.00 -32.28
CA ASP A 610 15.76 -46.28 -32.41
C ASP A 610 16.01 -46.03 -33.91
N ALA A 611 16.71 -44.94 -34.22
CA ALA A 611 17.21 -44.53 -35.54
C ALA A 611 16.21 -43.89 -36.54
N ALA A 612 16.07 -42.57 -36.44
CA ALA A 612 16.09 -41.67 -37.59
C ALA A 612 16.96 -40.45 -37.25
N GLN A 613 17.93 -40.10 -38.09
CA GLN A 613 18.84 -38.97 -37.86
C GLN A 613 18.15 -37.64 -38.22
N GLN A 614 18.34 -36.61 -37.39
CA GLN A 614 17.89 -35.24 -37.66
C GLN A 614 18.66 -34.59 -38.81
N PRO A 615 18.00 -33.71 -39.58
CA PRO A 615 18.61 -32.57 -40.23
C PRO A 615 17.92 -31.26 -39.80
N GLY A 616 18.26 -30.76 -38.61
CA GLY A 616 17.77 -29.48 -38.07
C GLY A 616 18.21 -29.29 -36.61
N PRO A 617 18.53 -28.07 -36.15
CA PRO A 617 19.07 -27.85 -34.80
C PRO A 617 18.03 -27.86 -33.67
N TYR A 618 16.73 -27.92 -34.00
CA TYR A 618 15.63 -27.85 -33.04
C TYR A 618 14.71 -29.06 -33.17
N SER A 619 14.14 -29.48 -32.04
CA SER A 619 13.15 -30.56 -31.93
C SER A 619 11.75 -30.07 -32.33
N ILE A 620 10.84 -31.01 -32.61
CA ILE A 620 9.42 -30.69 -32.84
C ILE A 620 8.79 -30.00 -31.62
N THR A 621 9.28 -30.28 -30.40
CA THR A 621 8.85 -29.63 -29.16
C THR A 621 9.17 -28.14 -29.16
N ASP A 622 10.36 -27.75 -29.61
CA ASP A 622 10.78 -26.34 -29.64
C ASP A 622 9.90 -25.49 -30.59
N TYR A 623 9.41 -26.09 -31.68
CA TYR A 623 8.44 -25.44 -32.58
C TYR A 623 7.04 -25.31 -31.98
N ILE A 624 6.64 -26.23 -31.10
CA ILE A 624 5.36 -26.17 -30.37
C ILE A 624 5.44 -25.08 -29.29
N ASP A 625 6.53 -25.04 -28.53
CA ASP A 625 6.74 -24.04 -27.47
C ASP A 625 6.84 -22.62 -28.05
N ALA A 626 7.49 -22.43 -29.21
CA ALA A 626 7.51 -21.16 -29.92
C ALA A 626 6.10 -20.72 -30.41
N ALA A 627 5.27 -21.66 -30.90
CA ALA A 627 3.90 -21.37 -31.31
C ALA A 627 2.99 -21.01 -30.12
N LEU A 628 3.18 -21.66 -28.97
CA LEU A 628 2.48 -21.35 -27.72
C LEU A 628 2.90 -19.98 -27.16
N ALA A 629 4.18 -19.61 -27.24
CA ALA A 629 4.67 -18.30 -26.84
C ALA A 629 4.08 -17.15 -27.69
N LEU A 630 3.96 -17.35 -29.01
CA LEU A 630 3.33 -16.39 -29.93
C LEU A 630 1.80 -16.26 -29.71
N ALA A 631 1.12 -17.36 -29.37
CA ALA A 631 -0.29 -17.31 -28.98
C ALA A 631 -0.49 -16.57 -27.64
N TRP A 632 0.41 -16.76 -26.67
CA TRP A 632 0.37 -16.07 -25.37
C TRP A 632 0.60 -14.55 -25.50
N LEU A 633 1.49 -14.13 -26.39
CA LEU A 633 1.79 -12.71 -26.66
C LEU A 633 0.69 -11.95 -27.40
N SER A 634 -0.17 -12.63 -28.15
CA SER A 634 -1.16 -11.98 -29.04
C SER A 634 -2.59 -11.90 -28.46
N ARG A 635 -2.90 -12.66 -27.40
CA ARG A 635 -4.19 -12.73 -26.65
C ARG A 635 -5.49 -13.03 -27.42
N ASP A 636 -5.54 -12.86 -28.75
CA ASP A 636 -6.79 -12.88 -29.55
C ASP A 636 -6.95 -14.11 -30.48
N VAL A 637 -6.08 -15.12 -30.37
CA VAL A 637 -6.06 -16.30 -31.26
C VAL A 637 -6.04 -17.62 -30.48
N ARG A 638 -6.86 -18.59 -30.93
CA ARG A 638 -6.88 -19.97 -30.42
C ARG A 638 -6.34 -20.95 -31.46
N ILE A 639 -5.55 -21.93 -31.01
CA ILE A 639 -5.15 -23.11 -31.80
C ILE A 639 -6.24 -24.19 -31.65
N ASP A 640 -6.82 -24.64 -32.76
CA ASP A 640 -7.90 -25.64 -32.74
C ASP A 640 -7.46 -27.04 -33.22
N GLU A 641 -6.52 -27.11 -34.17
CA GLU A 641 -5.90 -28.36 -34.64
C GLU A 641 -4.41 -28.16 -34.92
N ALA A 642 -3.60 -29.20 -34.66
CA ALA A 642 -2.19 -29.27 -35.03
C ALA A 642 -1.93 -30.61 -35.74
N LEU A 643 -1.31 -30.57 -36.90
CA LEU A 643 -1.01 -31.73 -37.75
C LEU A 643 0.44 -31.67 -38.22
N ILE A 644 1.11 -32.83 -38.30
CA ILE A 644 2.43 -32.92 -38.94
C ILE A 644 2.21 -33.33 -40.39
N VAL A 645 2.68 -32.51 -41.32
CA VAL A 645 2.68 -32.82 -42.75
C VAL A 645 4.12 -33.18 -43.15
N ASP A 646 4.28 -34.33 -43.79
CA ASP A 646 5.54 -34.80 -44.36
C ASP A 646 5.39 -34.83 -45.88
N ASP A 647 6.17 -34.01 -46.58
CA ASP A 647 6.16 -33.91 -48.05
C ASP A 647 7.10 -34.92 -48.72
N GLY A 648 7.78 -35.77 -47.93
CA GLY A 648 8.78 -36.74 -48.37
C GLY A 648 10.21 -36.17 -48.43
N VAL A 649 10.42 -34.91 -48.06
CA VAL A 649 11.74 -34.26 -47.93
C VAL A 649 11.93 -33.70 -46.52
N GLN A 650 10.91 -33.09 -45.91
CA GLN A 650 10.93 -32.64 -44.53
C GLN A 650 9.52 -32.68 -43.90
N ALA A 651 9.45 -33.04 -42.63
CA ALA A 651 8.22 -32.96 -41.84
C ALA A 651 8.13 -31.60 -41.14
N PHE A 652 7.02 -30.90 -41.30
CA PHE A 652 6.76 -29.61 -40.65
C PHE A 652 5.35 -29.55 -40.04
N PRO A 653 5.17 -28.87 -38.89
CA PRO A 653 3.86 -28.71 -38.27
C PRO A 653 3.01 -27.69 -39.03
N GLN A 654 1.74 -28.01 -39.22
CA GLN A 654 0.70 -27.08 -39.63
C GLN A 654 -0.30 -26.89 -38.48
N PHE A 655 -0.63 -25.64 -38.20
CA PHE A 655 -1.59 -25.26 -37.16
C PHE A 655 -2.81 -24.62 -37.80
N LYS A 656 -3.98 -24.93 -37.27
CA LYS A 656 -5.25 -24.31 -37.63
C LYS A 656 -5.68 -23.38 -36.51
N LEU A 657 -5.84 -22.10 -36.85
CA LEU A 657 -6.11 -21.02 -35.92
C LEU A 657 -7.48 -20.43 -36.17
N THR A 658 -8.20 -20.07 -35.10
CA THR A 658 -9.43 -19.27 -35.18
C THR A 658 -9.29 -18.02 -34.32
N ALA A 659 -9.62 -16.87 -34.90
CA ALA A 659 -9.67 -15.59 -34.19
C ALA A 659 -10.93 -15.50 -33.30
N VAL A 660 -10.80 -14.95 -32.10
CA VAL A 660 -11.92 -14.80 -31.16
C VAL A 660 -12.38 -13.35 -31.13
N ALA A 661 -13.46 -13.03 -31.84
CA ALA A 661 -13.97 -11.65 -31.95
C ALA A 661 -15.48 -11.51 -31.64
N ASN A 662 -15.83 -10.49 -30.85
CA ASN A 662 -17.12 -9.79 -30.67
C ASN A 662 -16.79 -8.52 -29.81
N GLU A 663 -17.35 -7.32 -29.93
CA GLU A 663 -18.15 -6.60 -30.95
C GLU A 663 -17.88 -5.08 -30.70
N PRO A 664 -18.19 -4.13 -31.62
CA PRO A 664 -17.38 -2.92 -31.79
C PRO A 664 -17.82 -1.65 -31.01
N ASP A 665 -16.84 -0.82 -30.62
CA ASP A 665 -16.99 0.63 -30.44
C ASP A 665 -16.33 1.38 -31.62
N PRO A 666 -17.08 2.09 -32.48
CA PRO A 666 -16.54 2.72 -33.69
C PRO A 666 -15.63 3.94 -33.50
N LEU A 667 -15.31 4.37 -32.26
CA LEU A 667 -14.60 5.64 -32.00
C LEU A 667 -13.15 5.53 -31.50
N ALA A 668 -12.63 4.31 -31.27
CA ALA A 668 -11.24 4.11 -30.82
C ALA A 668 -10.21 3.90 -31.96
N ALA A 669 -10.67 3.68 -33.21
CA ALA A 669 -9.85 3.14 -34.30
C ALA A 669 -8.91 4.14 -35.02
N SER A 670 -8.64 5.33 -34.47
CA SER A 670 -7.85 6.38 -35.15
C SER A 670 -6.66 6.93 -34.36
N VAL A 671 -6.18 6.25 -33.32
CA VAL A 671 -5.10 6.76 -32.43
C VAL A 671 -3.94 5.76 -32.22
N ALA A 672 -4.11 4.47 -32.56
CA ALA A 672 -3.18 3.41 -32.17
C ALA A 672 -2.21 2.91 -33.27
N PHE A 673 -1.91 3.70 -34.30
CA PHE A 673 -1.03 3.29 -35.41
C PHE A 673 0.09 4.28 -35.78
N ASP A 674 0.34 5.32 -34.96
CA ASP A 674 1.24 6.45 -35.30
C ASP A 674 2.47 6.57 -34.38
N SER A 675 2.86 5.49 -33.68
CA SER A 675 3.98 5.53 -32.70
C SER A 675 4.91 4.31 -32.66
N LEU A 676 5.05 3.57 -33.77
CA LEU A 676 6.13 2.58 -33.95
C LEU A 676 6.81 2.72 -35.32
N ALA A 677 7.43 3.88 -35.55
CA ALA A 677 8.38 4.05 -36.64
C ALA A 677 9.54 4.99 -36.27
N LEU A 678 10.76 4.48 -36.49
CA LEU A 678 12.05 5.17 -36.68
C LEU A 678 13.03 5.24 -35.49
N SER A 679 13.94 4.27 -35.49
CA SER A 679 15.31 4.61 -35.89
C SER A 679 15.83 3.63 -36.95
N SER A 680 16.40 4.17 -38.03
CA SER A 680 17.02 3.51 -39.20
C SER A 680 16.21 2.47 -40.00
N VAL A 681 15.51 2.93 -41.04
CA VAL A 681 15.53 2.30 -42.39
C VAL A 681 15.56 3.43 -43.44
N ASP A 682 16.59 3.47 -44.27
CA ASP A 682 16.60 4.22 -45.53
C ASP A 682 16.11 3.30 -46.67
N GLU A 683 15.45 3.88 -47.69
CA GLU A 683 14.98 3.22 -48.93
C GLU A 683 13.88 2.15 -48.75
N LEU A 684 12.59 2.40 -49.02
CA LEU A 684 12.03 2.58 -50.38
C LEU A 684 10.58 3.11 -50.40
N ALA A 685 10.11 3.46 -51.61
CA ALA A 685 8.89 4.21 -51.90
C ALA A 685 7.70 3.31 -52.39
N PRO A 686 6.52 3.86 -52.76
CA PRO A 686 5.22 3.21 -52.53
C PRO A 686 4.78 2.22 -53.61
N PHE A 687 3.76 1.41 -53.29
CA PHE A 687 2.99 0.66 -54.27
C PHE A 687 1.47 0.87 -54.09
N ASP A 688 0.79 1.26 -55.16
CA ASP A 688 -0.67 1.38 -55.24
C ASP A 688 -1.31 0.02 -55.51
N GLY A 689 -2.31 -0.40 -54.73
CA GLY A 689 -3.07 -1.63 -54.98
C GLY A 689 -4.24 -1.80 -54.01
N VAL A 690 -5.43 -2.12 -54.53
CA VAL A 690 -6.65 -2.35 -53.72
C VAL A 690 -6.67 -3.80 -53.23
N TRP A 691 -7.22 -3.98 -52.02
CA TRP A 691 -7.23 -5.21 -51.23
C TRP A 691 -8.01 -6.36 -51.90
N ASP A 692 -7.43 -7.56 -51.85
CA ASP A 692 -8.13 -8.85 -51.87
C ASP A 692 -7.24 -9.87 -51.12
N ASP A 693 -7.84 -10.86 -50.44
CA ASP A 693 -7.19 -11.61 -49.36
C ASP A 693 -6.17 -12.68 -49.84
N GLU A 694 -4.88 -12.35 -49.96
CA GLU A 694 -3.79 -13.33 -50.07
C GLU A 694 -2.49 -12.91 -49.33
N ILE A 695 -1.96 -13.86 -48.55
CA ILE A 695 -0.52 -14.12 -48.27
C ILE A 695 0.31 -12.98 -47.63
N LEU A 696 0.81 -13.25 -46.41
CA LEU A 696 2.03 -12.62 -45.88
C LEU A 696 2.99 -13.68 -45.33
N GLU A 697 3.37 -14.60 -46.22
CA GLU A 697 4.62 -15.34 -46.11
C GLU A 697 5.79 -14.38 -46.44
N VAL A 698 6.99 -14.66 -45.93
CA VAL A 698 8.24 -13.85 -46.06
C VAL A 698 8.33 -12.62 -45.14
N GLN A 699 8.76 -12.82 -43.89
CA GLN A 699 10.10 -12.42 -43.40
C GLN A 699 10.32 -12.91 -41.95
N PHE A 700 10.82 -14.14 -41.77
CA PHE A 700 11.20 -14.68 -40.44
C PHE A 700 12.60 -15.32 -40.45
N GLN A 701 13.55 -14.68 -41.14
CA GLN A 701 14.93 -15.15 -41.33
C GLN A 701 16.02 -14.17 -40.83
N SER A 702 15.65 -13.05 -40.19
CA SER A 702 16.61 -12.05 -39.66
C SER A 702 16.65 -11.92 -38.13
N ILE A 703 15.71 -12.53 -37.38
CA ILE A 703 15.60 -12.37 -35.91
C ILE A 703 16.32 -13.52 -35.14
N LEU A 704 17.09 -14.36 -35.83
CA LEU A 704 17.92 -15.42 -35.22
C LEU A 704 19.43 -15.18 -35.41
N ALA A 705 19.85 -13.91 -35.52
CA ALA A 705 21.25 -13.54 -35.75
C ALA A 705 21.75 -12.28 -35.00
N GLU A 706 20.94 -11.66 -34.13
CA GLU A 706 21.34 -10.64 -33.14
C GLU A 706 20.86 -11.03 -31.74
#